data_AF-A0A453QFV4-F1
#
_entry.id   AF-A0A453QFV4-F1
#
_cell.length_a   1.000
_cell.length_b   1.000
_cell.length_c   1.000
_cell.angle_alpha   90.00
_cell.angle_beta   90.00
_cell.angle_gamma   90.00
#
_symmetry.space_group_name_H-M   'P 1'
#
loop_
_entity.id
_entity.type
_entity.pdbx_description
1 polymer ?
#
loop_
_entity_poly.entity_id
_entity_poly.type
_entity_poly.pdbx_seq_one_letter_code
_entity_poly.pdbx_strand_id
1 'polypeptide(L)'
;FRCLLNLMHWTHVPCHPLSLSGRTKEKSRADPSKSGSVLLQVCLEHQVKYGEHVGIIGSAKELGAWKQHVELDWTQDGWVCQLELPSEALVEFKFVIVSKGGNDKTWEGGDNRAIQLPKGGTLDIACNWDKTEEPLGPSGTPKVDRAPKHVVPQTAGDVSAASSAPGTDSSSFGGQWQGSEAVFMRSNEHGNKSSDRMWDTAGLGGMALKLVEGDKSSKNWWQKLDLVRRLVSEPVDDQSRLEALICSAIYLKWIYTGQISCSEDGGHYRPNKHAEISRQIFRELEKMYYTKGISPEDVLVIRKIHPCLPSFKSEFTATVPLTRIRDIAHRNDIPHELKQEIKHTIQNKLHRSAGPEDLVATEAMLTRITKNPGEYNGAFVEQFQIFYSELKDFFNAGSLFEQLESIKESLNDSGLEALSSFVKTKQSLDQVDAANIQVVMKTLQSLSSLRSVLMKGLESGLRNDATDAGIAMRQKWRLCEIGLEDYSFVLLSRYINGLEGSGGSASLAQCVAGNTSVWDDTLDALIIGVNQVSFSGWKPEECIAIGNELLSWKKEGLCESEGSEDGKYIWALRLKATLDRARRLTEEYSEALLSVFPENVKVLGNALGIPENSVRTYTEAEIRAGVIFQVSKLCTVLLKAVRVVIGSSGWDVLVPGVAHGALIQVERIIPGSLPSSIKGPVVLLVNKADGDEEVKAAGDNIVGVILLQELPHLSHLGVRARQEQVVFVTCEDDEKIADMRLLEGKHVRLGASSSDVELSVSDGNVSDISSEPAIIQKPSNSFSSPLATDELSNVSEPKSYTSGENGSSSVLELAEASVESSGAKAKACGTLSVLASLSNKVYNDQGIPAAFKVPSGAVLPFGSMEDALKKSGSLESFTSLLDKIETAEIENGELDTLSSELQAIVSLLSPTEEAIKSLKIIFPEDGRLIVRSSANVEDLAGMSAAGLYESIPNVSLSDPTNFGSAVARVWASLYTRRAILSRRVAGVPQGDAKMAVLVQEMLEPELSFVLHTVSPSDHDTRVVEAEVAPGLGETLAAGTRGTPWRLSCDKFDTDVATLAFANFSEEMRVLSSGPTDGEVVKLTVDYSTKPLSVDRTFRQKFGQRLAAVGQYLEQRFGSAQDVEGCMVGEDIYIVQSRPQPL
;
A
#
# COMPACT_ATOMS: atom_id res chain seq x y z
N PHE A 1 -6.10 0.19 -1.74
CA PHE A 1 -6.08 -0.62 -0.50
C PHE A 1 -6.94 -0.03 0.63
N ARG A 2 -6.79 1.25 1.04
CA ARG A 2 -7.71 1.90 2.02
C ARG A 2 -9.21 1.83 1.65
N CYS A 3 -9.57 1.96 0.37
CA CYS A 3 -10.95 1.74 -0.08
C CYS A 3 -11.47 0.31 0.12
N LEU A 4 -10.59 -0.70 0.13
CA LEU A 4 -10.93 -2.10 0.33
C LEU A 4 -11.15 -2.45 1.82
N LEU A 5 -10.45 -1.75 2.72
CA LEU A 5 -10.70 -1.79 4.17
C LEU A 5 -12.01 -1.07 4.54
N ASN A 6 -12.32 0.06 3.89
CA ASN A 6 -13.53 0.84 4.17
C ASN A 6 -14.84 0.18 3.74
N LEU A 7 -14.82 -0.69 2.72
CA LEU A 7 -15.96 -1.56 2.39
C LEU A 7 -16.31 -2.53 3.54
N MET A 8 -15.40 -2.75 4.50
CA MET A 8 -15.61 -3.62 5.66
C MET A 8 -15.90 -2.86 6.97
N HIS A 9 -15.59 -1.55 7.09
CA HIS A 9 -15.96 -0.80 8.31
C HIS A 9 -17.46 -0.49 8.43
N TRP A 10 -18.23 -0.61 7.34
CA TRP A 10 -19.69 -0.45 7.33
C TRP A 10 -20.47 -1.62 7.96
N THR A 11 -19.82 -2.71 8.40
CA THR A 11 -20.52 -3.89 8.94
C THR A 11 -20.62 -3.95 10.47
N HIS A 12 -20.07 -2.98 11.23
CA HIS A 12 -20.22 -2.95 12.69
C HIS A 12 -20.42 -1.53 13.26
N VAL A 13 -21.68 -1.08 13.30
CA VAL A 13 -22.15 -0.01 14.19
C VAL A 13 -23.09 -0.64 15.23
N PRO A 14 -22.90 -0.43 16.55
CA PRO A 14 -23.87 -0.87 17.54
C PRO A 14 -25.15 -0.04 17.41
N CYS A 15 -26.29 -0.73 17.27
CA CYS A 15 -27.61 -0.11 17.19
C CYS A 15 -27.94 0.71 18.46
N HIS A 16 -27.97 2.04 18.34
CA HIS A 16 -28.84 2.88 19.15
C HIS A 16 -30.23 2.97 18.48
N PRO A 17 -31.33 2.99 19.25
CA PRO A 17 -32.69 2.97 18.70
C PRO A 17 -33.01 4.28 17.97
N LEU A 18 -33.26 4.19 16.67
CA LEU A 18 -33.69 5.32 15.84
C LEU A 18 -35.13 5.72 16.17
N SER A 19 -35.28 6.80 16.94
CA SER A 19 -36.40 7.70 16.82
C SER A 19 -36.27 8.48 15.50
N LEU A 20 -37.25 8.39 14.60
CA LEU A 20 -37.41 9.34 13.51
C LEU A 20 -38.66 10.18 13.74
N SER A 21 -38.42 11.42 14.15
CA SER A 21 -39.38 12.51 14.18
C SER A 21 -39.73 12.94 12.75
N GLY A 22 -41.00 12.83 12.38
CA GLY A 22 -41.58 13.46 11.20
C GLY A 22 -42.93 14.08 11.57
N ARG A 23 -43.07 15.38 11.29
CA ARG A 23 -44.17 16.27 11.66
C ARG A 23 -45.59 15.72 11.40
N THR A 24 -46.34 15.67 12.49
CA THR A 24 -47.79 15.79 12.67
C THR A 24 -48.67 16.16 11.47
N LYS A 25 -49.66 15.30 11.19
CA LYS A 25 -51.04 15.71 10.93
C LYS A 25 -51.94 15.05 11.98
N GLU A 26 -52.49 15.86 12.87
CA GLU A 26 -53.54 15.46 13.81
C GLU A 26 -54.77 14.92 13.08
N LYS A 27 -55.30 13.79 13.55
CA LYS A 27 -56.76 13.58 13.66
C LYS A 27 -57.12 12.44 14.63
N SER A 28 -57.74 12.87 15.73
CA SER A 28 -58.84 12.25 16.50
C SER A 28 -58.74 10.82 17.04
N ARG A 29 -58.73 10.75 18.38
CA ARG A 29 -59.53 9.91 19.31
C ARG A 29 -59.92 8.49 18.86
N ALA A 30 -59.48 7.54 19.70
CA ALA A 30 -59.86 6.14 19.73
C ALA A 30 -61.38 5.89 19.74
N ASP A 31 -61.79 4.87 19.00
CA ASP A 31 -63.09 4.21 19.07
C ASP A 31 -62.84 2.69 19.25
N PRO A 32 -63.15 2.09 20.41
CA PRO A 32 -62.80 0.71 20.72
C PRO A 32 -63.90 -0.24 20.24
N SER A 33 -64.03 -0.37 18.92
CA SER A 33 -64.75 -1.48 18.31
C SER A 33 -64.36 -1.61 16.84
N LYS A 34 -63.34 -2.41 16.54
CA LYS A 34 -63.15 -2.99 15.20
C LYS A 34 -62.21 -4.20 15.26
N SER A 35 -62.68 -5.24 14.60
CA SER A 35 -62.06 -6.53 14.23
C SER A 35 -60.55 -6.65 14.45
N GLY A 36 -60.13 -7.79 15.02
CA GLY A 36 -58.72 -8.17 15.05
C GLY A 36 -58.12 -8.05 13.65
N SER A 37 -57.13 -7.18 13.49
CA SER A 37 -56.29 -7.12 12.30
C SER A 37 -55.01 -7.90 12.57
N VAL A 38 -54.43 -8.46 11.51
CA VAL A 38 -53.12 -9.08 11.50
C VAL A 38 -52.21 -8.24 10.63
N LEU A 39 -51.02 -7.90 11.14
CA LEU A 39 -49.99 -7.25 10.34
C LEU A 39 -49.19 -8.34 9.62
N LEU A 40 -49.36 -8.45 8.30
CA LEU A 40 -48.58 -9.36 7.45
C LEU A 40 -47.34 -8.62 6.93
N GLN A 41 -46.15 -9.14 7.23
CA GLN A 41 -44.89 -8.67 6.64
C GLN A 41 -44.43 -9.69 5.59
N VAL A 42 -44.32 -9.23 4.35
CA VAL A 42 -43.90 -10.07 3.22
C VAL A 42 -42.51 -9.66 2.79
N CYS A 43 -41.61 -10.63 2.62
CA CYS A 43 -40.31 -10.46 1.98
C CYS A 43 -40.21 -11.42 0.78
N LEU A 44 -39.91 -10.89 -0.40
CA LEU A 44 -39.70 -11.66 -1.62
C LEU A 44 -38.26 -11.50 -2.11
N GLU A 45 -37.54 -12.62 -2.19
CA GLU A 45 -36.19 -12.65 -2.74
C GLU A 45 -36.25 -12.82 -4.28
N HIS A 46 -36.21 -11.69 -5.01
CA HIS A 46 -36.20 -11.69 -6.47
C HIS A 46 -35.52 -10.44 -7.07
N GLN A 47 -34.75 -10.61 -8.14
CA GLN A 47 -34.09 -9.52 -8.87
C GLN A 47 -34.85 -9.19 -10.16
N VAL A 48 -35.08 -7.90 -10.43
CA VAL A 48 -35.77 -7.40 -11.63
C VAL A 48 -34.86 -6.46 -12.43
N LYS A 49 -35.21 -6.16 -13.69
CA LYS A 49 -34.38 -5.28 -14.54
C LYS A 49 -34.54 -3.81 -14.14
N TYR A 50 -33.56 -2.99 -14.51
CA TYR A 50 -33.56 -1.55 -14.19
C TYR A 50 -34.81 -0.83 -14.73
N GLY A 51 -35.64 -0.31 -13.82
CA GLY A 51 -36.89 0.38 -14.12
C GLY A 51 -38.16 -0.48 -14.03
N GLU A 52 -38.03 -1.77 -13.70
CA GLU A 52 -39.14 -2.63 -13.28
C GLU A 52 -39.37 -2.52 -11.76
N HIS A 53 -40.59 -2.79 -11.31
CA HIS A 53 -40.93 -2.88 -9.88
C HIS A 53 -41.76 -4.12 -9.61
N VAL A 54 -41.74 -4.61 -8.36
CA VAL A 54 -42.54 -5.76 -7.95
C VAL A 54 -43.79 -5.31 -7.21
N GLY A 55 -44.92 -5.96 -7.52
CA GLY A 55 -46.17 -5.80 -6.79
C GLY A 55 -46.72 -7.13 -6.29
N ILE A 56 -47.58 -7.06 -5.27
CA ILE A 56 -48.39 -8.18 -4.78
C ILE A 56 -49.86 -7.93 -5.08
N ILE A 57 -50.56 -8.96 -5.53
CA ILE A 57 -51.98 -8.94 -5.84
C ILE A 57 -52.64 -10.13 -5.16
N GLY A 58 -53.79 -9.95 -4.52
CA GLY A 58 -54.47 -11.05 -3.83
C GLY A 58 -55.96 -10.85 -3.60
N SER A 59 -56.57 -11.81 -2.92
CA SER A 59 -58.01 -11.92 -2.70
C SER A 59 -58.55 -10.90 -1.71
N ALA A 60 -57.73 -10.44 -0.76
CA ALA A 60 -58.10 -9.41 0.21
C ALA A 60 -58.20 -8.04 -0.47
N LYS A 61 -59.03 -7.15 0.10
CA LYS A 61 -59.24 -5.79 -0.43
C LYS A 61 -57.94 -4.97 -0.38
N GLU A 62 -57.17 -5.18 0.68
CA GLU A 62 -55.89 -4.53 0.95
C GLU A 62 -54.78 -5.05 0.03
N LEU A 63 -54.96 -6.25 -0.52
CA LEU A 63 -54.15 -6.83 -1.60
C LEU A 63 -54.71 -6.53 -3.00
N GLY A 64 -55.64 -5.58 -3.09
CA GLY A 64 -56.20 -5.09 -4.35
C GLY A 64 -57.25 -5.99 -5.00
N ALA A 65 -57.76 -7.02 -4.32
CA ALA A 65 -58.86 -7.90 -4.74
C ALA A 65 -58.73 -8.43 -6.19
N TRP A 66 -57.52 -8.87 -6.55
CA TRP A 66 -57.14 -9.33 -7.89
C TRP A 66 -57.22 -8.28 -9.02
N LYS A 67 -57.40 -7.01 -8.70
CA LYS A 67 -57.59 -5.91 -9.68
C LYS A 67 -56.45 -4.90 -9.67
N GLN A 68 -55.96 -4.56 -8.49
CA GLN A 68 -54.84 -3.63 -8.30
C GLN A 68 -53.71 -4.35 -7.57
N HIS A 69 -52.48 -3.91 -7.82
CA HIS A 69 -51.32 -4.42 -7.09
C HIS A 69 -50.95 -3.42 -6.02
N VAL A 70 -50.41 -3.93 -4.93
CA VAL A 70 -49.69 -3.14 -3.94
C VAL A 70 -48.21 -3.22 -4.32
N GLU A 71 -47.57 -2.08 -4.51
CA GLU A 71 -46.13 -2.02 -4.79
C GLU A 71 -45.33 -2.48 -3.55
N LEU A 72 -44.25 -3.23 -3.80
CA LEU A 72 -43.28 -3.59 -2.78
C LEU A 72 -42.12 -2.60 -2.82
N ASP A 73 -41.57 -2.30 -1.65
CA ASP A 73 -40.37 -1.49 -1.51
C ASP A 73 -39.13 -2.39 -1.63
N TRP A 74 -38.14 -1.95 -2.39
CA TRP A 74 -36.88 -2.69 -2.49
C TRP A 74 -35.99 -2.43 -1.27
N THR A 75 -35.46 -3.51 -0.69
CA THR A 75 -34.46 -3.47 0.39
C THR A 75 -33.29 -4.41 0.09
N GLN A 76 -32.23 -4.29 0.89
CA GLN A 76 -31.06 -5.16 0.89
C GLN A 76 -31.40 -6.66 1.11
N ASP A 77 -32.50 -6.95 1.79
CA ASP A 77 -32.96 -8.32 2.07
C ASP A 77 -33.99 -8.86 1.05
N GLY A 78 -34.41 -8.06 0.06
CA GLY A 78 -35.44 -8.40 -0.92
C GLY A 78 -36.51 -7.32 -1.07
N TRP A 79 -37.56 -7.63 -1.84
CA TRP A 79 -38.75 -6.78 -1.98
C TRP A 79 -39.67 -6.98 -0.77
N VAL A 80 -40.06 -5.91 -0.10
CA VAL A 80 -40.85 -5.99 1.13
C VAL A 80 -42.13 -5.18 1.08
N CYS A 81 -43.17 -5.64 1.77
CA CYS A 81 -44.34 -4.82 2.07
C CYS A 81 -44.98 -5.23 3.42
N GLN A 82 -45.72 -4.29 4.00
CA GLN A 82 -46.50 -4.52 5.21
C GLN A 82 -47.97 -4.25 4.94
N LEU A 83 -48.84 -5.19 5.33
CA LEU A 83 -50.26 -5.16 5.03
C LEU A 83 -51.06 -5.48 6.29
N GLU A 84 -51.99 -4.61 6.67
CA GLU A 84 -52.97 -4.94 7.71
C GLU A 84 -54.15 -5.68 7.10
N LEU A 85 -54.31 -6.95 7.45
CA LEU A 85 -55.35 -7.84 6.91
C LEU A 85 -56.34 -8.28 8.00
N PRO A 86 -57.59 -8.66 7.66
CA PRO A 86 -58.56 -9.16 8.63
C PRO A 86 -58.10 -10.48 9.28
N SER A 87 -58.20 -10.60 10.61
CA SER A 87 -57.84 -11.84 11.32
C SER A 87 -58.71 -13.02 10.89
N GLU A 88 -58.16 -14.23 11.00
CA GLU A 88 -58.82 -15.50 10.65
C GLU A 88 -59.32 -15.64 9.20
N ALA A 89 -58.92 -14.74 8.28
CA ALA A 89 -59.23 -14.88 6.85
C ALA A 89 -58.24 -15.81 6.13
N LEU A 90 -58.75 -16.61 5.19
CA LEU A 90 -57.93 -17.28 4.18
C LEU A 90 -57.65 -16.27 3.06
N VAL A 91 -56.38 -15.94 2.86
CA VAL A 91 -55.95 -14.95 1.88
C VAL A 91 -55.13 -15.64 0.80
N GLU A 92 -55.50 -15.42 -0.46
CA GLU A 92 -54.75 -15.89 -1.61
C GLU A 92 -54.02 -14.72 -2.26
N PHE A 93 -52.81 -14.93 -2.75
CA PHE A 93 -52.04 -13.88 -3.43
C PHE A 93 -51.02 -14.41 -4.43
N LYS A 94 -50.52 -13.51 -5.28
CA LYS A 94 -49.40 -13.69 -6.18
C LYS A 94 -48.57 -12.43 -6.35
N PHE A 95 -47.31 -12.61 -6.74
CA PHE A 95 -46.43 -11.52 -7.14
C PHE A 95 -46.48 -11.23 -8.65
N VAL A 96 -46.22 -9.97 -9.00
CA VAL A 96 -46.13 -9.48 -10.38
C VAL A 96 -44.94 -8.54 -10.55
N ILE A 97 -44.26 -8.62 -11.69
CA ILE A 97 -43.29 -7.62 -12.13
C ILE A 97 -44.03 -6.65 -13.04
N VAL A 98 -43.91 -5.36 -12.77
CA VAL A 98 -44.54 -4.30 -13.54
C VAL A 98 -43.47 -3.53 -14.31
N SER A 99 -43.64 -3.42 -15.62
CA SER A 99 -42.65 -2.83 -16.52
C SER A 99 -42.62 -1.31 -16.46
N LYS A 100 -41.52 -0.73 -16.97
CA LYS A 100 -41.28 0.72 -17.03
C LYS A 100 -42.31 1.39 -17.96
N GLY A 101 -43.44 1.81 -17.39
CA GLY A 101 -44.60 2.36 -18.10
C GLY A 101 -45.95 1.94 -17.53
N GLY A 102 -45.99 1.01 -16.56
CA GLY A 102 -47.17 0.66 -15.76
C GLY A 102 -48.25 -0.19 -16.46
N ASN A 103 -48.11 -0.44 -17.77
CA ASN A 103 -49.14 -1.12 -18.56
C ASN A 103 -48.90 -2.62 -18.77
N ASP A 104 -47.67 -3.13 -18.60
CA ASP A 104 -47.36 -4.55 -18.78
C ASP A 104 -46.99 -5.21 -17.45
N LYS A 105 -47.52 -6.41 -17.20
CA LYS A 105 -47.36 -7.16 -15.95
C LYS A 105 -46.97 -8.60 -16.23
N THR A 106 -45.83 -9.03 -15.69
CA THR A 106 -45.39 -10.43 -15.71
C THR A 106 -45.75 -11.08 -14.38
N TRP A 107 -46.58 -12.12 -14.40
CA TRP A 107 -46.99 -12.84 -13.19
C TRP A 107 -45.97 -13.90 -12.79
N GLU A 108 -45.84 -14.16 -11.48
CA GLU A 108 -45.16 -15.36 -11.00
C GLU A 108 -45.90 -16.64 -11.49
N GLY A 109 -45.12 -17.66 -11.83
CA GLY A 109 -45.56 -18.99 -12.23
C GLY A 109 -46.14 -19.81 -11.07
N GLY A 110 -46.83 -20.91 -11.40
CA GLY A 110 -47.49 -21.81 -10.44
C GLY A 110 -48.91 -21.38 -10.04
N ASP A 111 -49.46 -21.98 -8.99
CA ASP A 111 -50.80 -21.67 -8.47
C ASP A 111 -50.79 -20.45 -7.51
N ASN A 112 -51.97 -19.98 -7.08
CA ASN A 112 -52.04 -18.90 -6.08
C ASN A 112 -51.51 -19.40 -4.73
N ARG A 113 -50.72 -18.56 -4.06
CA ARG A 113 -50.31 -18.81 -2.68
C ARG A 113 -51.50 -18.60 -1.77
N ALA A 114 -51.76 -19.50 -0.82
CA ALA A 114 -52.86 -19.38 0.14
C ALA A 114 -52.32 -19.41 1.57
N ILE A 115 -52.71 -18.43 2.40
CA ILE A 115 -52.30 -18.32 3.80
C ILE A 115 -53.51 -18.11 4.71
N GLN A 116 -53.57 -18.87 5.81
CA GLN A 116 -54.58 -18.71 6.85
C GLN A 116 -54.06 -17.75 7.93
N LEU A 117 -54.71 -16.59 8.07
CA LEU A 117 -54.25 -15.57 9.02
C LEU A 117 -54.61 -15.93 10.48
N PRO A 118 -53.74 -15.61 11.45
CA PRO A 118 -54.00 -15.85 12.88
C PRO A 118 -55.11 -14.92 13.44
N LYS A 119 -55.50 -15.15 14.70
CA LYS A 119 -56.53 -14.35 15.42
C LYS A 119 -56.13 -12.89 15.69
N GLY A 120 -54.86 -12.55 15.52
CA GLY A 120 -54.27 -11.22 15.71
C GLY A 120 -52.74 -11.32 15.82
N GLY A 121 -52.03 -10.20 15.76
CA GLY A 121 -50.57 -10.13 15.87
C GLY A 121 -49.86 -9.91 14.53
N THR A 122 -48.55 -10.12 14.50
CA THR A 122 -47.71 -9.99 13.30
C THR A 122 -47.38 -11.36 12.73
N LEU A 123 -47.45 -11.50 11.42
CA LEU A 123 -47.06 -12.71 10.70
C LEU A 123 -46.02 -12.35 9.64
N ASP A 124 -44.84 -12.94 9.73
CA ASP A 124 -43.74 -12.71 8.79
C ASP A 124 -43.66 -13.89 7.81
N ILE A 125 -43.62 -13.60 6.51
CA ILE A 125 -43.44 -14.59 5.46
C ILE A 125 -42.29 -14.21 4.52
N ALA A 126 -41.41 -15.18 4.28
CA ALA A 126 -40.35 -15.09 3.27
C ALA A 126 -40.77 -15.95 2.07
N CYS A 127 -40.74 -15.36 0.88
CA CYS A 127 -41.18 -15.97 -0.36
C CYS A 127 -40.05 -15.96 -1.40
N ASN A 128 -40.01 -16.99 -2.24
CA ASN A 128 -39.14 -17.08 -3.41
C ASN A 128 -39.97 -17.04 -4.69
N TRP A 129 -39.50 -16.32 -5.72
CA TRP A 129 -40.19 -16.26 -7.01
C TRP A 129 -40.40 -17.67 -7.62
N ASP A 130 -41.58 -17.91 -8.20
CA ASP A 130 -42.02 -19.19 -8.80
C ASP A 130 -42.06 -20.42 -7.86
N LYS A 131 -41.88 -20.24 -6.54
CA LYS A 131 -42.02 -21.33 -5.54
C LYS A 131 -43.33 -21.22 -4.75
N THR A 132 -44.46 -21.32 -5.44
CA THR A 132 -45.80 -21.07 -4.86
C THR A 132 -46.29 -22.17 -3.90
N GLU A 133 -45.66 -23.35 -3.88
CA GLU A 133 -45.96 -24.45 -2.96
C GLU A 133 -45.13 -24.44 -1.66
N GLU A 134 -44.28 -23.41 -1.43
CA GLU A 134 -43.48 -23.34 -0.21
C GLU A 134 -44.35 -23.09 1.05
N PRO A 135 -44.01 -23.69 2.21
CA PRO A 135 -44.86 -23.58 3.40
C PRO A 135 -44.89 -22.15 3.96
N LEU A 136 -46.09 -21.57 4.03
CA LEU A 136 -46.34 -20.22 4.56
C LEU A 136 -46.92 -20.31 5.98
N GLY A 137 -46.12 -20.11 7.04
CA GLY A 137 -46.62 -20.07 8.42
C GLY A 137 -45.55 -20.09 9.51
N PRO A 138 -45.91 -19.86 10.79
CA PRO A 138 -44.96 -19.75 11.89
C PRO A 138 -44.70 -21.12 12.54
N SER A 139 -43.72 -21.86 12.04
CA SER A 139 -42.86 -22.73 12.87
C SER A 139 -41.71 -23.28 12.05
N GLY A 140 -40.52 -22.81 12.41
CA GLY A 140 -39.23 -23.31 11.98
C GLY A 140 -38.29 -22.15 12.06
N THR A 141 -37.85 -21.78 13.27
CA THR A 141 -36.86 -20.72 13.52
C THR A 141 -35.76 -20.77 12.46
N PRO A 142 -35.71 -19.81 11.51
CA PRO A 142 -34.44 -19.41 10.98
C PRO A 142 -33.84 -18.54 12.08
N LYS A 143 -32.63 -18.87 12.55
CA LYS A 143 -31.81 -17.86 13.20
C LYS A 143 -31.64 -16.73 12.18
N VAL A 144 -32.34 -15.62 12.40
CA VAL A 144 -32.13 -14.39 11.64
C VAL A 144 -31.14 -13.56 12.43
N ASP A 145 -29.88 -13.77 12.09
CA ASP A 145 -28.90 -12.70 12.07
C ASP A 145 -29.46 -11.56 11.20
N ARG A 146 -29.73 -10.41 11.81
CA ARG A 146 -30.05 -9.16 11.10
C ARG A 146 -28.93 -8.17 11.38
N ALA A 147 -27.81 -8.36 10.67
CA ALA A 147 -26.94 -7.28 10.21
C ALA A 147 -27.33 -6.96 8.75
N PRO A 148 -27.14 -5.72 8.26
CA PRO A 148 -27.65 -5.28 6.97
C PRO A 148 -26.94 -5.99 5.81
N LYS A 149 -27.70 -6.59 4.87
CA LYS A 149 -27.16 -7.16 3.62
C LYS A 149 -26.72 -6.06 2.66
N HIS A 150 -25.53 -5.50 2.86
CA HIS A 150 -24.79 -4.93 1.74
C HIS A 150 -24.81 -5.91 0.56
N VAL A 151 -25.22 -5.43 -0.62
CA VAL A 151 -24.98 -6.12 -1.89
C VAL A 151 -23.47 -6.14 -2.09
N VAL A 152 -22.85 -7.20 -1.60
CA VAL A 152 -21.44 -7.53 -1.83
C VAL A 152 -21.36 -8.21 -3.20
N PRO A 153 -20.51 -7.72 -4.13
CA PRO A 153 -20.18 -8.50 -5.32
C PRO A 153 -19.54 -9.82 -4.86
N GLN A 154 -20.05 -10.96 -5.34
CA GLN A 154 -19.57 -12.31 -5.00
C GLN A 154 -18.06 -12.38 -4.79
N THR A 155 -17.64 -12.34 -3.53
CA THR A 155 -16.29 -12.66 -3.07
C THR A 155 -16.26 -14.11 -2.63
N ALA A 156 -15.14 -14.77 -2.94
CA ALA A 156 -14.87 -16.17 -2.69
C ALA A 156 -15.07 -16.58 -1.22
N GLY A 157 -15.81 -17.68 -1.02
CA GLY A 157 -15.67 -18.68 0.04
C GLY A 157 -15.52 -18.20 1.49
N ASP A 158 -16.64 -18.01 2.18
CA ASP A 158 -16.70 -18.13 3.64
C ASP A 158 -16.56 -19.60 4.05
N VAL A 159 -15.45 -19.94 4.73
CA VAL A 159 -15.27 -21.23 5.40
C VAL A 159 -15.87 -21.12 6.80
N SER A 160 -17.18 -21.31 6.92
CA SER A 160 -17.83 -21.56 8.22
C SER A 160 -17.78 -23.05 8.54
N ALA A 161 -17.34 -23.36 9.77
CA ALA A 161 -17.13 -24.70 10.30
C ALA A 161 -18.33 -25.65 10.07
N ALA A 162 -18.08 -26.71 9.30
CA ALA A 162 -19.00 -27.83 9.16
C ALA A 162 -18.99 -28.70 10.43
N SER A 163 -20.19 -29.04 10.90
CA SER A 163 -20.44 -29.98 11.98
C SER A 163 -19.74 -31.32 11.72
N SER A 164 -18.97 -31.77 12.71
CA SER A 164 -18.15 -32.97 12.69
C SER A 164 -18.98 -34.27 12.66
N ALA A 165 -18.84 -35.02 11.55
CA ALA A 165 -18.93 -36.47 11.54
C ALA A 165 -17.53 -37.03 11.24
N PRO A 166 -17.09 -38.13 11.88
CA PRO A 166 -15.69 -38.55 11.83
C PRO A 166 -15.38 -39.24 10.49
N GLY A 167 -14.41 -38.68 9.75
CA GLY A 167 -13.70 -39.36 8.68
C GLY A 167 -14.15 -39.01 7.26
N THR A 168 -13.78 -37.82 6.78
CA THR A 168 -13.37 -37.53 5.38
C THR A 168 -13.05 -36.04 5.29
N ASP A 169 -11.78 -35.67 5.26
CA ASP A 169 -11.36 -34.29 4.97
C ASP A 169 -11.72 -33.99 3.50
N SER A 170 -12.69 -33.10 3.27
CA SER A 170 -13.02 -32.60 1.92
C SER A 170 -11.80 -31.88 1.32
N SER A 171 -11.51 -32.12 0.04
CA SER A 171 -10.34 -31.50 -0.61
C SER A 171 -10.48 -29.96 -0.63
N SER A 172 -9.37 -29.24 -0.41
CA SER A 172 -9.31 -27.76 -0.57
C SER A 172 -9.62 -27.31 -2.01
N PHE A 173 -9.50 -28.24 -2.95
CA PHE A 173 -9.65 -28.04 -4.38
C PHE A 173 -11.13 -27.87 -4.81
N GLY A 174 -12.06 -28.66 -4.27
CA GLY A 174 -13.47 -28.61 -4.63
C GLY A 174 -14.15 -27.25 -4.34
N GLY A 175 -13.69 -26.53 -3.31
CA GLY A 175 -14.22 -25.21 -2.94
C GLY A 175 -13.75 -24.04 -3.82
N GLN A 176 -12.68 -24.24 -4.61
CA GLN A 176 -12.12 -23.21 -5.51
C GLN A 176 -12.54 -23.41 -6.98
N TRP A 177 -13.24 -24.49 -7.29
CA TRP A 177 -13.67 -24.82 -8.64
C TRP A 177 -14.78 -23.87 -9.13
N GLN A 178 -14.53 -23.20 -10.25
CA GLN A 178 -15.47 -22.31 -10.94
C GLN A 178 -15.83 -22.84 -12.34
N GLY A 179 -15.33 -24.02 -12.71
CA GLY A 179 -15.67 -24.69 -13.95
C GLY A 179 -17.04 -25.38 -13.92
N SER A 180 -17.39 -26.05 -15.01
CA SER A 180 -18.65 -26.82 -15.07
C SER A 180 -18.68 -27.97 -14.06
N GLU A 181 -19.88 -28.31 -13.58
CA GLU A 181 -20.09 -29.51 -12.75
C GLU A 181 -19.69 -30.78 -13.51
N ALA A 182 -19.29 -31.82 -12.75
CA ALA A 182 -18.91 -33.10 -13.31
C ALA A 182 -20.11 -33.78 -14.00
N VAL A 183 -19.99 -34.00 -15.31
CA VAL A 183 -20.99 -34.74 -16.11
C VAL A 183 -20.51 -36.17 -16.31
N PHE A 184 -21.25 -37.14 -15.80
CA PHE A 184 -20.93 -38.57 -15.95
C PHE A 184 -21.45 -39.10 -17.30
N MET A 185 -20.53 -39.54 -18.15
CA MET A 185 -20.82 -39.97 -19.52
C MET A 185 -20.87 -41.50 -19.62
N ARG A 186 -21.87 -42.04 -20.33
CA ARG A 186 -22.05 -43.49 -20.55
C ARG A 186 -21.54 -43.97 -21.91
N SER A 187 -21.17 -43.04 -22.79
CA SER A 187 -20.68 -43.21 -24.16
C SER A 187 -19.62 -42.13 -24.43
N ASN A 188 -18.87 -42.22 -25.55
CA ASN A 188 -17.93 -41.16 -25.98
C ASN A 188 -18.69 -39.92 -26.53
N GLU A 189 -19.60 -39.36 -25.75
CA GLU A 189 -20.29 -38.10 -26.04
C GLU A 189 -19.46 -36.93 -25.49
N HIS A 190 -18.21 -36.81 -25.94
CA HIS A 190 -17.48 -35.55 -25.78
C HIS A 190 -18.06 -34.55 -26.78
N GLY A 191 -19.20 -33.96 -26.42
CA GLY A 191 -19.73 -32.80 -27.14
C GLY A 191 -18.65 -31.72 -27.17
N ASN A 192 -18.31 -31.27 -28.38
CA ASN A 192 -17.29 -30.26 -28.63
C ASN A 192 -17.79 -28.89 -28.12
N LYS A 193 -17.88 -28.72 -26.80
CA LYS A 193 -18.27 -27.47 -26.12
C LYS A 193 -17.21 -26.37 -26.27
N SER A 194 -16.13 -26.60 -27.01
CA SER A 194 -15.12 -25.57 -27.33
C SER A 194 -15.60 -24.54 -28.35
N SER A 195 -16.86 -24.60 -28.80
CA SER A 195 -17.40 -23.73 -29.85
C SER A 195 -17.82 -22.33 -29.37
N ASP A 196 -17.90 -22.10 -28.06
CA ASP A 196 -18.37 -20.82 -27.48
C ASP A 196 -17.24 -19.94 -26.90
N ARG A 197 -15.96 -20.32 -26.99
CA ARG A 197 -14.87 -19.47 -26.49
C ARG A 197 -14.42 -18.47 -27.56
N MET A 198 -14.41 -17.19 -27.20
CA MET A 198 -13.86 -16.12 -28.03
C MET A 198 -12.37 -15.97 -27.75
N TRP A 199 -11.56 -15.92 -28.82
CA TRP A 199 -10.18 -15.44 -28.77
C TRP A 199 -10.15 -14.07 -29.45
N ASP A 200 -10.10 -13.01 -28.65
CA ASP A 200 -9.92 -11.66 -29.17
C ASP A 200 -8.44 -11.28 -29.08
N THR A 201 -7.79 -11.17 -30.23
CA THR A 201 -6.39 -10.74 -30.33
C THR A 201 -6.26 -9.27 -30.72
N ALA A 202 -7.37 -8.55 -30.91
CA ALA A 202 -7.33 -7.15 -31.30
C ALA A 202 -6.74 -6.29 -30.17
N GLY A 203 -5.69 -5.52 -30.47
CA GLY A 203 -5.05 -4.62 -29.51
C GLY A 203 -4.10 -5.29 -28.52
N LEU A 204 -3.85 -6.60 -28.62
CA LEU A 204 -2.84 -7.28 -27.80
C LEU A 204 -1.42 -7.07 -28.36
N GLY A 205 -0.45 -6.91 -27.46
CA GLY A 205 0.98 -6.91 -27.76
C GLY A 205 1.77 -7.84 -26.83
N GLY A 206 3.09 -7.87 -26.99
CA GLY A 206 4.00 -8.49 -26.01
C GLY A 206 3.77 -9.98 -25.74
N MET A 207 3.86 -10.36 -24.46
CA MET A 207 3.68 -11.74 -23.99
C MET A 207 2.21 -12.12 -23.94
N ALA A 208 1.31 -11.16 -23.69
CA ALA A 208 -0.13 -11.39 -23.70
C ALA A 208 -0.63 -11.92 -25.06
N LEU A 209 -0.19 -11.30 -26.18
CA LEU A 209 -0.53 -11.78 -27.53
C LEU A 209 -0.03 -13.21 -27.77
N LYS A 210 1.24 -13.48 -27.46
CA LYS A 210 1.85 -14.82 -27.61
C LYS A 210 1.07 -15.88 -26.82
N LEU A 211 0.62 -15.55 -25.61
CA LEU A 211 -0.16 -16.45 -24.77
C LEU A 211 -1.52 -16.75 -25.42
N VAL A 212 -2.26 -15.73 -25.85
CA VAL A 212 -3.62 -15.91 -26.42
C VAL A 212 -3.58 -16.66 -27.75
N GLU A 213 -2.62 -16.35 -28.64
CA GLU A 213 -2.40 -17.11 -29.88
C GLU A 213 -1.96 -18.55 -29.59
N GLY A 214 -1.11 -18.73 -28.58
CA GLY A 214 -0.68 -20.02 -28.09
C GLY A 214 -1.86 -20.86 -27.58
N ASP A 215 -2.75 -20.28 -26.77
CA ASP A 215 -3.93 -20.95 -26.20
C ASP A 215 -4.89 -21.43 -27.30
N LYS A 216 -5.10 -20.63 -28.35
CA LYS A 216 -5.91 -21.01 -29.52
C LYS A 216 -5.46 -22.33 -30.17
N SER A 217 -4.16 -22.60 -30.13
CA SER A 217 -3.57 -23.85 -30.62
C SER A 217 -3.41 -24.94 -29.55
N SER A 218 -3.63 -24.61 -28.27
CA SER A 218 -3.41 -25.48 -27.12
C SER A 218 -4.73 -25.97 -26.53
N LYS A 219 -5.20 -27.12 -26.98
CA LYS A 219 -6.53 -27.66 -26.60
C LYS A 219 -6.50 -28.42 -25.28
N ASN A 220 -5.46 -29.22 -25.06
CA ASN A 220 -5.29 -30.09 -23.90
C ASN A 220 -4.32 -29.50 -22.87
N TRP A 221 -4.33 -30.01 -21.64
CA TRP A 221 -3.60 -29.39 -20.53
C TRP A 221 -2.08 -29.37 -20.73
N TRP A 222 -1.47 -30.45 -21.25
CA TRP A 222 -0.02 -30.45 -21.48
C TRP A 222 0.42 -29.42 -22.52
N GLN A 223 -0.38 -29.14 -23.55
CA GLN A 223 -0.07 -28.07 -24.52
C GLN A 223 -0.10 -26.70 -23.83
N LYS A 224 -1.08 -26.48 -22.94
CA LYS A 224 -1.18 -25.27 -22.15
C LYS A 224 0.00 -25.11 -21.18
N LEU A 225 0.46 -26.19 -20.55
CA LEU A 225 1.68 -26.20 -19.74
C LEU A 225 2.93 -25.93 -20.60
N ASP A 226 3.04 -26.53 -21.78
CA ASP A 226 4.20 -26.31 -22.67
C ASP A 226 4.24 -24.87 -23.21
N LEU A 227 3.08 -24.24 -23.43
CA LEU A 227 2.98 -22.82 -23.72
C LEU A 227 3.59 -21.98 -22.59
N VAL A 228 3.20 -22.24 -21.33
CA VAL A 228 3.78 -21.56 -20.17
C VAL A 228 5.28 -21.81 -20.06
N ARG A 229 5.73 -23.05 -20.26
CA ARG A 229 7.16 -23.38 -20.29
C ARG A 229 7.93 -22.51 -21.29
N ARG A 230 7.41 -22.35 -22.50
CA ARG A 230 8.03 -21.48 -23.53
C ARG A 230 8.06 -20.02 -23.08
N LEU A 231 6.93 -19.49 -22.59
CA LEU A 231 6.85 -18.10 -22.11
C LEU A 231 7.85 -17.81 -20.99
N VAL A 232 8.03 -18.73 -20.05
CA VAL A 232 8.96 -18.56 -18.92
C VAL A 232 10.42 -18.71 -19.35
N SER A 233 10.72 -19.48 -20.40
CA SER A 233 12.10 -19.73 -20.87
C SER A 233 12.62 -18.74 -21.93
N GLU A 234 11.74 -17.96 -22.56
CA GLU A 234 12.06 -17.01 -23.64
C GLU A 234 12.55 -15.59 -23.26
N PRO A 235 12.25 -14.97 -22.09
CA PRO A 235 12.51 -13.55 -21.88
C PRO A 235 14.00 -13.20 -21.85
N VAL A 236 14.38 -12.08 -22.46
CA VAL A 236 15.78 -11.61 -22.58
C VAL A 236 16.10 -10.47 -21.61
N ASP A 237 15.09 -9.70 -21.19
CA ASP A 237 15.19 -8.56 -20.27
C ASP A 237 14.18 -8.64 -19.11
N ASP A 238 14.38 -7.81 -18.07
CA ASP A 238 13.61 -7.85 -16.83
C ASP A 238 12.12 -7.53 -17.02
N GLN A 239 11.77 -6.56 -17.88
CA GLN A 239 10.38 -6.16 -18.10
C GLN A 239 9.60 -7.26 -18.83
N SER A 240 10.20 -7.82 -19.88
CA SER A 240 9.62 -8.95 -20.62
C SER A 240 9.48 -10.19 -19.73
N ARG A 241 10.40 -10.40 -18.78
CA ARG A 241 10.34 -11.52 -17.81
C ARG A 241 9.15 -11.37 -16.87
N LEU A 242 8.98 -10.20 -16.26
CA LEU A 242 7.87 -9.95 -15.35
C LEU A 242 6.52 -10.12 -16.08
N GLU A 243 6.39 -9.57 -17.29
CA GLU A 243 5.17 -9.75 -18.11
C GLU A 243 4.87 -11.23 -18.39
N ALA A 244 5.88 -12.02 -18.74
CA ALA A 244 5.74 -13.46 -18.99
C ALA A 244 5.31 -14.24 -17.73
N LEU A 245 5.87 -13.91 -16.57
CA LEU A 245 5.48 -14.49 -15.28
C LEU A 245 4.04 -14.14 -14.92
N ILE A 246 3.63 -12.88 -15.09
CA ILE A 246 2.27 -12.40 -14.81
C ILE A 246 1.25 -13.15 -15.67
N CYS A 247 1.48 -13.18 -16.99
CA CYS A 247 0.63 -13.87 -17.93
C CYS A 247 0.51 -15.36 -17.58
N SER A 248 1.62 -16.00 -17.21
CA SER A 248 1.66 -17.40 -16.82
C SER A 248 0.89 -17.67 -15.53
N ALA A 249 1.03 -16.82 -14.51
CA ALA A 249 0.33 -16.96 -13.23
C ALA A 249 -1.20 -16.85 -13.40
N ILE A 250 -1.67 -15.81 -14.10
CA ILE A 250 -3.10 -15.59 -14.37
C ILE A 250 -3.69 -16.78 -15.14
N TYR A 251 -3.01 -17.16 -16.23
CA TYR A 251 -3.48 -18.23 -17.12
C TYR A 251 -3.53 -19.60 -16.42
N LEU A 252 -2.49 -19.95 -15.66
CA LEU A 252 -2.49 -21.20 -14.89
C LEU A 252 -3.55 -21.20 -13.79
N LYS A 253 -3.77 -20.07 -13.11
CA LYS A 253 -4.83 -19.94 -12.10
C LYS A 253 -6.21 -20.18 -12.69
N TRP A 254 -6.50 -19.62 -13.87
CA TRP A 254 -7.78 -19.84 -14.56
C TRP A 254 -7.94 -21.27 -15.09
N ILE A 255 -6.86 -21.94 -15.49
CA ILE A 255 -6.90 -23.37 -15.80
C ILE A 255 -7.21 -24.17 -14.54
N TYR A 256 -6.48 -23.91 -13.45
CA TYR A 256 -6.59 -24.66 -12.21
C TYR A 256 -7.97 -24.56 -11.55
N THR A 257 -8.60 -23.38 -11.64
CA THR A 257 -9.96 -23.12 -11.14
C THR A 257 -11.06 -23.52 -12.13
N GLY A 258 -10.71 -24.02 -13.33
CA GLY A 258 -11.69 -24.52 -14.31
C GLY A 258 -12.36 -23.46 -15.17
N GLN A 259 -11.95 -22.18 -15.05
CA GLN A 259 -12.42 -21.10 -15.92
C GLN A 259 -11.87 -21.25 -17.35
N ILE A 260 -10.67 -21.81 -17.49
CA ILE A 260 -10.09 -22.26 -18.76
C ILE A 260 -10.19 -23.78 -18.84
N SER A 261 -11.12 -24.28 -19.65
CA SER A 261 -11.34 -25.72 -19.81
C SER A 261 -10.21 -26.40 -20.61
N CYS A 262 -9.85 -27.61 -20.22
CA CYS A 262 -8.99 -28.49 -20.99
C CYS A 262 -9.83 -29.49 -21.82
N SER A 263 -9.59 -29.54 -23.14
CA SER A 263 -10.37 -30.36 -24.09
C SER A 263 -9.54 -31.45 -24.76
N GLU A 264 -10.19 -32.55 -25.16
CA GLU A 264 -9.54 -33.66 -25.85
C GLU A 264 -9.30 -33.34 -27.34
N ASP A 265 -8.11 -33.66 -27.85
CA ASP A 265 -7.77 -33.55 -29.29
C ASP A 265 -7.65 -34.92 -29.99
N GLY A 266 -8.08 -36.00 -29.31
CA GLY A 266 -8.04 -37.37 -29.82
C GLY A 266 -6.68 -38.07 -29.74
N GLY A 267 -5.63 -37.36 -29.31
CA GLY A 267 -4.30 -37.93 -29.07
C GLY A 267 -4.22 -38.75 -27.77
N HIS A 268 -3.29 -39.71 -27.70
CA HIS A 268 -3.00 -40.48 -26.49
C HIS A 268 -1.76 -39.92 -25.78
N TYR A 269 -1.96 -39.05 -24.79
CA TYR A 269 -0.89 -38.45 -23.99
C TYR A 269 -1.05 -38.83 -22.52
N ARG A 270 -0.04 -39.50 -21.96
CA ARG A 270 -0.05 -39.94 -20.57
C ARG A 270 0.31 -38.79 -19.62
N PRO A 271 -0.09 -38.87 -18.33
CA PRO A 271 0.27 -37.89 -17.30
C PRO A 271 1.76 -37.57 -17.17
N ASN A 272 2.66 -38.49 -17.55
CA ASN A 272 4.10 -38.28 -17.47
C ASN A 272 4.64 -37.10 -18.30
N LYS A 273 3.98 -36.77 -19.41
CA LYS A 273 4.33 -35.60 -20.21
C LYS A 273 4.05 -34.31 -19.44
N HIS A 274 2.95 -34.24 -18.69
CA HIS A 274 2.57 -33.08 -17.88
C HIS A 274 3.57 -32.91 -16.73
N ALA A 275 3.92 -34.01 -16.06
CA ALA A 275 4.95 -34.04 -15.02
C ALA A 275 6.30 -33.52 -15.54
N GLU A 276 6.75 -33.96 -16.71
CA GLU A 276 8.03 -33.52 -17.28
C GLU A 276 8.05 -32.03 -17.62
N ILE A 277 6.97 -31.50 -18.21
CA ILE A 277 6.86 -30.06 -18.51
C ILE A 277 6.82 -29.25 -17.22
N SER A 278 6.05 -29.70 -16.22
CA SER A 278 5.97 -29.09 -14.89
C SER A 278 7.34 -29.01 -14.22
N ARG A 279 8.14 -30.09 -14.30
CA ARG A 279 9.52 -30.12 -13.81
C ARG A 279 10.39 -29.05 -14.46
N GLN A 280 10.25 -28.85 -15.78
CA GLN A 280 11.02 -27.84 -16.52
C GLN A 280 10.61 -26.42 -16.11
N ILE A 281 9.32 -26.13 -16.01
CA ILE A 281 8.82 -24.84 -15.51
C ILE A 281 9.35 -24.59 -14.09
N PHE A 282 9.19 -25.55 -13.19
CA PHE A 282 9.64 -25.44 -11.80
C PHE A 282 11.14 -25.15 -11.68
N ARG A 283 11.98 -25.80 -12.49
CA ARG A 283 13.44 -25.55 -12.51
C ARG A 283 13.77 -24.12 -12.90
N GLU A 284 13.12 -23.57 -13.93
CA GLU A 284 13.39 -22.20 -14.35
C GLU A 284 12.88 -21.18 -13.32
N LEU A 285 11.69 -21.40 -12.73
CA LEU A 285 11.18 -20.56 -11.64
C LEU A 285 12.12 -20.54 -10.42
N GLU A 286 12.58 -21.70 -9.96
CA GLU A 286 13.49 -21.78 -8.80
C GLU A 286 14.87 -21.22 -9.09
N LYS A 287 15.36 -21.24 -10.33
CA LYS A 287 16.59 -20.53 -10.70
C LYS A 287 16.39 -19.01 -10.62
N MET A 288 15.28 -18.51 -11.17
CA MET A 288 14.97 -17.08 -11.13
C MET A 288 14.79 -16.58 -9.70
N TYR A 289 14.03 -17.31 -8.87
CA TYR A 289 13.71 -16.94 -7.48
C TYR A 289 14.96 -16.56 -6.65
N TYR A 290 16.09 -17.24 -6.86
CA TYR A 290 17.34 -17.01 -6.13
C TYR A 290 18.41 -16.27 -6.94
N THR A 291 18.04 -15.68 -8.07
CA THR A 291 18.95 -14.85 -8.86
C THR A 291 19.17 -13.51 -8.16
N LYS A 292 20.43 -13.06 -8.09
CA LYS A 292 20.77 -11.77 -7.47
C LYS A 292 20.16 -10.62 -8.28
N GLY A 293 19.43 -9.73 -7.60
CA GLY A 293 18.78 -8.58 -8.24
C GLY A 293 17.40 -8.87 -8.83
N ILE A 294 16.79 -10.02 -8.53
CA ILE A 294 15.39 -10.28 -8.86
C ILE A 294 14.48 -9.23 -8.19
N SER A 295 13.47 -8.75 -8.93
CA SER A 295 12.52 -7.79 -8.39
C SER A 295 11.60 -8.44 -7.34
N PRO A 296 11.14 -7.69 -6.32
CA PRO A 296 10.12 -8.19 -5.38
C PRO A 296 8.85 -8.67 -6.10
N GLU A 297 8.44 -8.00 -7.17
CA GLU A 297 7.28 -8.35 -7.99
C GLU A 297 7.44 -9.73 -8.65
N ASP A 298 8.62 -10.01 -9.23
CA ASP A 298 8.92 -11.34 -9.80
C ASP A 298 8.72 -12.44 -8.75
N VAL A 299 9.23 -12.24 -7.53
CA VAL A 299 9.12 -13.20 -6.42
C VAL A 299 7.65 -13.45 -6.07
N LEU A 300 6.84 -12.39 -5.95
CA LEU A 300 5.40 -12.51 -5.65
C LEU A 300 4.67 -13.33 -6.72
N VAL A 301 4.94 -13.08 -7.99
CA VAL A 301 4.26 -13.75 -9.11
C VAL A 301 4.71 -15.22 -9.23
N ILE A 302 6.00 -15.52 -9.05
CA ILE A 302 6.53 -16.90 -9.08
C ILE A 302 5.81 -17.78 -8.03
N ARG A 303 5.60 -17.26 -6.81
CA ARG A 303 4.90 -17.99 -5.74
C ARG A 303 3.48 -18.38 -6.13
N LYS A 304 2.78 -17.60 -6.95
CA LYS A 304 1.43 -17.90 -7.44
C LYS A 304 1.40 -19.00 -8.51
N ILE A 305 2.52 -19.24 -9.20
CA ILE A 305 2.62 -20.28 -10.22
C ILE A 305 2.79 -21.67 -9.59
N HIS A 306 3.61 -21.79 -8.54
CA HIS A 306 3.99 -23.09 -7.94
C HIS A 306 2.80 -24.02 -7.61
N PRO A 307 1.72 -23.56 -6.95
CA PRO A 307 0.58 -24.41 -6.61
C PRO A 307 -0.20 -24.95 -7.82
N CYS A 308 -0.09 -24.30 -8.99
CA CYS A 308 -0.82 -24.70 -10.20
C CYS A 308 -0.10 -25.79 -11.01
N LEU A 309 1.11 -26.18 -10.61
CA LEU A 309 1.94 -27.16 -11.33
C LEU A 309 1.70 -28.59 -10.83
N PRO A 310 1.53 -29.59 -11.73
CA PRO A 310 1.42 -30.98 -11.30
C PRO A 310 2.72 -31.49 -10.69
N SER A 311 2.58 -32.54 -9.90
CA SER A 311 3.66 -33.29 -9.30
C SER A 311 4.50 -34.00 -10.36
N PHE A 312 5.81 -33.99 -10.16
CA PHE A 312 6.77 -34.68 -11.02
C PHE A 312 7.64 -35.68 -10.27
N LYS A 313 7.05 -36.34 -9.27
CA LYS A 313 7.63 -37.55 -8.66
C LYS A 313 7.95 -38.61 -9.71
N SER A 314 8.92 -39.47 -9.39
CA SER A 314 9.34 -40.59 -10.25
C SER A 314 8.18 -41.48 -10.70
N GLU A 315 7.17 -41.66 -9.84
CA GLU A 315 5.95 -42.42 -10.14
C GLU A 315 5.10 -41.79 -11.26
N PHE A 316 5.09 -40.46 -11.34
CA PHE A 316 4.35 -39.71 -12.35
C PHE A 316 5.15 -39.48 -13.63
N THR A 317 6.49 -39.40 -13.55
CA THR A 317 7.37 -39.32 -14.73
C THR A 317 7.65 -40.67 -15.39
N ALA A 318 7.24 -41.77 -14.75
CA ALA A 318 7.30 -43.12 -15.30
C ALA A 318 6.57 -43.24 -16.65
N THR A 319 6.91 -44.26 -17.45
CA THR A 319 6.31 -44.47 -18.78
C THR A 319 4.80 -44.72 -18.76
N VAL A 320 4.28 -45.26 -17.65
CA VAL A 320 2.87 -45.67 -17.49
C VAL A 320 2.37 -45.30 -16.07
N PRO A 321 2.06 -44.02 -15.80
CA PRO A 321 1.56 -43.58 -14.50
C PRO A 321 0.04 -43.79 -14.35
N LEU A 322 -0.47 -43.73 -13.12
CA LEU A 322 -1.91 -43.79 -12.79
C LEU A 322 -2.66 -44.99 -13.39
N THR A 323 -2.05 -46.18 -13.37
CA THR A 323 -2.62 -47.40 -13.98
C THR A 323 -3.82 -47.98 -13.24
N ARG A 324 -4.01 -47.64 -11.96
CA ARG A 324 -5.04 -48.22 -11.10
C ARG A 324 -6.46 -48.02 -11.64
N ILE A 325 -6.74 -46.86 -12.24
CA ILE A 325 -8.07 -46.55 -12.81
C ILE A 325 -8.45 -47.51 -13.94
N ARG A 326 -7.48 -47.99 -14.71
CA ARG A 326 -7.71 -49.03 -15.73
C ARG A 326 -8.20 -50.31 -15.06
N ASP A 327 -7.55 -50.74 -14.00
CA ASP A 327 -7.86 -52.02 -13.36
C ASP A 327 -9.23 -51.94 -12.64
N ILE A 328 -9.53 -50.79 -12.01
CA ILE A 328 -10.86 -50.45 -11.46
C ILE A 328 -11.94 -50.54 -12.55
N ALA A 329 -11.72 -49.92 -13.71
CA ALA A 329 -12.67 -49.91 -14.81
C ALA A 329 -12.84 -51.28 -15.50
N HIS A 330 -12.03 -52.30 -15.19
CA HIS A 330 -12.16 -53.65 -15.74
C HIS A 330 -12.77 -54.65 -14.75
N ARG A 331 -13.03 -54.24 -13.51
CA ARG A 331 -13.66 -55.07 -12.48
C ARG A 331 -15.01 -55.67 -12.92
N ASN A 332 -15.30 -56.87 -12.42
CA ASN A 332 -16.53 -57.62 -12.72
C ASN A 332 -17.59 -57.50 -11.62
N ASP A 333 -17.21 -56.95 -10.46
CA ASP A 333 -18.02 -56.81 -9.25
C ASP A 333 -18.67 -55.42 -9.09
N ILE A 334 -18.69 -54.61 -10.16
CA ILE A 334 -19.36 -53.31 -10.21
C ILE A 334 -20.43 -53.29 -11.32
N PRO A 335 -21.55 -52.53 -11.15
CA PRO A 335 -22.58 -52.41 -12.17
C PRO A 335 -22.01 -51.95 -13.53
N HIS A 336 -22.52 -52.52 -14.62
CA HIS A 336 -22.05 -52.19 -15.97
C HIS A 336 -22.19 -50.70 -16.29
N GLU A 337 -23.24 -50.03 -15.81
CA GLU A 337 -23.41 -48.59 -16.00
C GLU A 337 -22.27 -47.78 -15.35
N LEU A 338 -21.96 -48.06 -14.08
CA LEU A 338 -20.87 -47.40 -13.35
C LEU A 338 -19.51 -47.68 -14.01
N LYS A 339 -19.31 -48.90 -14.52
CA LYS A 339 -18.10 -49.28 -15.28
C LYS A 339 -17.92 -48.41 -16.53
N GLN A 340 -18.99 -48.17 -17.29
CA GLN A 340 -18.94 -47.28 -18.46
C GLN A 340 -18.70 -45.83 -18.04
N GLU A 341 -19.34 -45.36 -16.96
CA GLU A 341 -19.16 -44.00 -16.44
C GLU A 341 -17.72 -43.74 -16.00
N ILE A 342 -17.09 -44.65 -15.24
CA ILE A 342 -15.68 -44.55 -14.85
C ILE A 342 -14.77 -44.56 -16.09
N LYS A 343 -15.04 -45.43 -17.06
CA LYS A 343 -14.24 -45.56 -18.27
C LYS A 343 -14.28 -44.29 -19.12
N HIS A 344 -15.46 -43.76 -19.39
CA HIS A 344 -15.66 -42.64 -20.32
C HIS A 344 -15.44 -41.28 -19.68
N THR A 345 -15.70 -41.14 -18.38
CA THR A 345 -15.56 -39.85 -17.67
C THR A 345 -14.14 -39.64 -17.13
N ILE A 346 -13.47 -40.71 -16.67
CA ILE A 346 -12.19 -40.60 -15.95
C ILE A 346 -11.05 -41.30 -16.71
N GLN A 347 -11.17 -42.61 -16.97
CA GLN A 347 -10.05 -43.40 -17.53
C GLN A 347 -9.61 -42.91 -18.92
N ASN A 348 -10.55 -42.78 -19.87
CA ASN A 348 -10.23 -42.39 -21.24
C ASN A 348 -9.67 -40.97 -21.29
N LYS A 349 -10.23 -40.07 -20.47
CA LYS A 349 -9.83 -38.68 -20.39
C LYS A 349 -8.42 -38.52 -19.83
N LEU A 350 -8.09 -39.17 -18.71
CA LEU A 350 -6.74 -39.16 -18.14
C LEU A 350 -5.65 -39.73 -19.08
N HIS A 351 -6.00 -40.68 -19.95
CA HIS A 351 -5.09 -41.26 -20.95
C HIS A 351 -4.94 -40.41 -22.23
N ARG A 352 -5.73 -39.33 -22.37
CA ARG A 352 -5.75 -38.44 -23.54
C ARG A 352 -5.31 -37.03 -23.17
N SER A 353 -5.90 -36.47 -22.12
CA SER A 353 -5.58 -35.18 -21.52
C SER A 353 -5.98 -35.21 -20.05
N ALA A 354 -5.02 -35.43 -19.15
CA ALA A 354 -5.25 -35.15 -17.73
C ALA A 354 -5.51 -33.65 -17.56
N GLY A 355 -6.45 -33.27 -16.71
CA GLY A 355 -6.74 -31.87 -16.38
C GLY A 355 -7.34 -31.74 -14.99
N PRO A 356 -7.28 -30.54 -14.37
CA PRO A 356 -7.83 -30.32 -13.03
C PRO A 356 -9.31 -30.74 -12.89
N GLU A 357 -10.08 -30.71 -13.98
CA GLU A 357 -11.46 -31.22 -14.06
C GLU A 357 -11.57 -32.71 -13.66
N ASP A 358 -10.53 -33.51 -13.90
CA ASP A 358 -10.54 -34.95 -13.62
C ASP A 358 -10.52 -35.23 -12.11
N LEU A 359 -9.90 -34.33 -11.34
CA LEU A 359 -9.91 -34.41 -9.89
C LEU A 359 -11.31 -34.16 -9.34
N VAL A 360 -12.01 -33.12 -9.84
CA VAL A 360 -13.42 -32.83 -9.49
C VAL A 360 -14.34 -34.00 -9.87
N ALA A 361 -14.19 -34.52 -11.09
CA ALA A 361 -15.01 -35.63 -11.56
C ALA A 361 -14.79 -36.91 -10.75
N THR A 362 -13.55 -37.16 -10.33
CA THR A 362 -13.21 -38.32 -9.49
C THR A 362 -13.72 -38.14 -8.06
N GLU A 363 -13.65 -36.93 -7.49
CA GLU A 363 -14.21 -36.62 -6.15
C GLU A 363 -15.74 -36.75 -6.13
N ALA A 364 -16.42 -36.24 -7.15
CA ALA A 364 -17.87 -36.39 -7.31
C ALA A 364 -18.27 -37.86 -7.44
N MET A 365 -17.50 -38.65 -8.20
CA MET A 365 -17.71 -40.09 -8.31
C MET A 365 -17.47 -40.81 -6.98
N LEU A 366 -16.40 -40.46 -6.26
CA LEU A 366 -16.08 -41.04 -4.95
C LEU A 366 -17.21 -40.76 -3.96
N THR A 367 -17.69 -39.53 -3.89
CA THR A 367 -18.83 -39.12 -3.05
C THR A 367 -20.09 -39.92 -3.38
N ARG A 368 -20.33 -40.17 -4.67
CA ARG A 368 -21.46 -40.98 -5.12
C ARG A 368 -21.36 -42.44 -4.67
N ILE A 369 -20.20 -43.07 -4.82
CA ILE A 369 -20.01 -44.49 -4.46
C ILE A 369 -19.90 -44.71 -2.94
N THR A 370 -19.59 -43.68 -2.15
CA THR A 370 -19.52 -43.76 -0.67
C THR A 370 -20.80 -43.30 0.03
N LYS A 371 -21.76 -42.71 -0.71
CA LYS A 371 -23.01 -42.15 -0.15
C LYS A 371 -23.81 -43.15 0.69
N ASN A 372 -23.90 -44.41 0.23
CA ASN A 372 -24.60 -45.48 0.93
C ASN A 372 -23.60 -46.59 1.30
N PRO A 373 -23.16 -46.68 2.58
CA PRO A 373 -22.22 -47.70 3.02
C PRO A 373 -22.75 -49.12 2.74
N GLY A 374 -21.96 -49.93 2.02
CA GLY A 374 -22.30 -51.32 1.67
C GLY A 374 -22.97 -51.52 0.31
N GLU A 375 -23.30 -50.46 -0.43
CA GLU A 375 -23.86 -50.56 -1.79
C GLU A 375 -22.87 -51.18 -2.80
N TYR A 376 -21.58 -50.91 -2.63
CA TYR A 376 -20.50 -51.40 -3.50
C TYR A 376 -19.50 -52.26 -2.70
N ASN A 377 -18.77 -53.14 -3.39
CA ASN A 377 -17.73 -53.96 -2.76
C ASN A 377 -16.68 -53.06 -2.07
N GLY A 378 -16.40 -53.32 -0.79
CA GLY A 378 -15.40 -52.58 -0.01
C GLY A 378 -14.02 -52.55 -0.69
N ALA A 379 -13.60 -53.64 -1.33
CA ALA A 379 -12.34 -53.70 -2.07
C ALA A 379 -12.34 -52.86 -3.36
N PHE A 380 -13.51 -52.54 -3.93
CA PHE A 380 -13.61 -51.57 -5.03
C PHE A 380 -13.51 -50.15 -4.50
N VAL A 381 -14.27 -49.83 -3.44
CA VAL A 381 -14.28 -48.50 -2.82
C VAL A 381 -12.88 -48.13 -2.33
N GLU A 382 -12.18 -49.05 -1.66
CA GLU A 382 -10.80 -48.86 -1.20
C GLU A 382 -9.84 -48.58 -2.37
N GLN A 383 -9.90 -49.36 -3.45
CA GLN A 383 -9.06 -49.12 -4.63
C GLN A 383 -9.38 -47.77 -5.31
N PHE A 384 -10.64 -47.36 -5.33
CA PHE A 384 -11.05 -46.04 -5.85
C PHE A 384 -10.57 -44.90 -4.95
N GLN A 385 -10.59 -45.07 -3.63
CA GLN A 385 -10.01 -44.12 -2.67
C GLN A 385 -8.50 -43.98 -2.87
N ILE A 386 -7.77 -45.09 -3.03
CA ILE A 386 -6.32 -45.04 -3.31
C ILE A 386 -6.06 -44.33 -4.64
N PHE A 387 -6.84 -44.62 -5.68
CA PHE A 387 -6.71 -43.92 -6.97
C PHE A 387 -6.98 -42.41 -6.83
N TYR A 388 -8.01 -42.02 -6.08
CA TYR A 388 -8.29 -40.61 -5.80
C TYR A 388 -7.11 -39.95 -5.08
N SER A 389 -6.49 -40.62 -4.11
CA SER A 389 -5.28 -40.11 -3.44
C SER A 389 -4.08 -39.99 -4.39
N GLU A 390 -3.86 -40.95 -5.30
CA GLU A 390 -2.84 -40.86 -6.35
C GLU A 390 -3.09 -39.66 -7.27
N LEU A 391 -4.36 -39.41 -7.62
CA LEU A 391 -4.75 -38.28 -8.46
C LEU A 391 -4.59 -36.94 -7.74
N LYS A 392 -4.99 -36.84 -6.47
CA LYS A 392 -4.73 -35.68 -5.60
C LYS A 392 -3.24 -35.35 -5.55
N ASP A 393 -2.40 -36.37 -5.36
CA ASP A 393 -0.95 -36.22 -5.31
C ASP A 393 -0.37 -35.77 -6.66
N PHE A 394 -0.88 -36.29 -7.78
CA PHE A 394 -0.49 -35.83 -9.11
C PHE A 394 -0.80 -34.34 -9.34
N PHE A 395 -1.94 -33.83 -8.86
CA PHE A 395 -2.30 -32.41 -8.95
C PHE A 395 -1.78 -31.55 -7.79
N ASN A 396 -0.97 -32.11 -6.88
CA ASN A 396 -0.53 -31.46 -5.65
C ASN A 396 -1.68 -30.92 -4.77
N ALA A 397 -2.88 -31.47 -4.90
CA ALA A 397 -4.11 -31.04 -4.23
C ALA A 397 -4.35 -31.70 -2.86
N GLY A 398 -3.27 -32.19 -2.22
CA GLY A 398 -3.32 -32.75 -0.87
C GLY A 398 -3.55 -31.67 0.19
N SER A 399 -4.07 -32.06 1.35
CA SER A 399 -4.15 -31.16 2.50
C SER A 399 -2.75 -30.80 2.99
N LEU A 400 -2.62 -29.69 3.74
CA LEU A 400 -1.33 -29.29 4.33
C LEU A 400 -0.69 -30.43 5.14
N PHE A 401 -1.50 -31.20 5.88
CA PHE A 401 -0.99 -32.31 6.68
C PHE A 401 -0.48 -33.47 5.82
N GLU A 402 -1.21 -33.83 4.76
CA GLU A 402 -0.76 -34.84 3.78
C GLU A 402 0.57 -34.40 3.13
N GLN A 403 0.70 -33.12 2.79
CA GLN A 403 1.94 -32.57 2.22
C GLN A 403 3.10 -32.61 3.22
N LEU A 404 2.89 -32.21 4.47
CA LEU A 404 3.91 -32.22 5.53
C LEU A 404 4.40 -33.63 5.88
N GLU A 405 3.51 -34.62 5.97
CA GLU A 405 3.93 -36.01 6.17
C GLU A 405 4.76 -36.51 4.98
N SER A 406 4.49 -36.03 3.75
CA SER A 406 5.23 -36.42 2.55
C SER A 406 6.67 -35.94 2.49
N ILE A 407 7.07 -34.98 3.33
CA ILE A 407 8.44 -34.45 3.43
C ILE A 407 9.16 -34.89 4.70
N LYS A 408 8.48 -35.59 5.62
CA LYS A 408 9.00 -35.96 6.94
C LYS A 408 10.36 -36.66 6.90
N GLU A 409 10.54 -37.63 5.99
CA GLU A 409 11.80 -38.36 5.84
C GLU A 409 12.96 -37.51 5.30
N SER A 410 12.67 -36.35 4.71
CA SER A 410 13.67 -35.42 4.18
C SER A 410 14.12 -34.36 5.18
N LEU A 411 13.44 -34.24 6.32
CA LEU A 411 13.77 -33.27 7.36
C LEU A 411 14.93 -33.77 8.23
N ASN A 412 15.78 -32.83 8.67
CA ASN A 412 16.77 -33.10 9.70
C ASN A 412 16.09 -33.18 11.10
N ASP A 413 16.85 -33.53 12.13
CA ASP A 413 16.33 -33.67 13.51
C ASP A 413 15.58 -32.42 13.99
N SER A 414 16.11 -31.23 13.70
CA SER A 414 15.47 -29.95 14.02
C SER A 414 14.14 -29.76 13.29
N GLY A 415 14.06 -30.13 12.01
CA GLY A 415 12.82 -30.08 11.24
C GLY A 415 11.78 -31.09 11.71
N LEU A 416 12.20 -32.30 12.09
CA LEU A 416 11.31 -33.31 12.68
C LEU A 416 10.72 -32.86 14.02
N GLU A 417 11.54 -32.20 14.86
CA GLU A 417 11.08 -31.60 16.12
C GLU A 417 10.08 -30.48 15.88
N ALA A 418 10.38 -29.56 14.96
CA ALA A 418 9.48 -28.46 14.59
C ALA A 418 8.14 -28.98 14.03
N LEU A 419 8.19 -29.99 13.15
CA LEU A 419 7.00 -30.64 12.60
C LEU A 419 6.17 -31.30 13.70
N SER A 420 6.81 -32.08 14.58
CA SER A 420 6.13 -32.76 15.69
C SER A 420 5.47 -31.76 16.65
N SER A 421 6.13 -30.64 16.92
CA SER A 421 5.59 -29.54 17.73
C SER A 421 4.37 -28.89 17.08
N PHE A 422 4.43 -28.60 15.77
CA PHE A 422 3.31 -28.05 15.01
C PHE A 422 2.11 -29.00 15.00
N VAL A 423 2.33 -30.28 14.71
CA VAL A 423 1.26 -31.28 14.69
C VAL A 423 0.57 -31.39 16.05
N LYS A 424 1.34 -31.42 17.15
CA LYS A 424 0.80 -31.49 18.52
C LYS A 424 -0.04 -30.26 18.87
N THR A 425 0.44 -29.06 18.53
CA THR A 425 -0.26 -27.80 18.84
C THR A 425 -1.52 -27.64 18.00
N LYS A 426 -1.48 -28.00 16.71
CA LYS A 426 -2.68 -28.06 15.86
C LYS A 426 -3.75 -29.03 16.42
N GLN A 427 -3.36 -30.24 16.82
CA GLN A 427 -4.31 -31.20 17.42
C GLN A 427 -4.96 -30.64 18.68
N SER A 428 -4.20 -29.91 19.50
CA SER A 428 -4.76 -29.21 20.66
C SER A 428 -5.73 -28.10 20.26
N LEU A 429 -5.48 -27.39 19.16
CA LEU A 429 -6.37 -26.35 18.65
C LEU A 429 -7.67 -26.93 18.11
N ASP A 430 -7.62 -28.08 17.43
CA ASP A 430 -8.80 -28.76 16.88
C ASP A 430 -9.75 -29.30 17.99
N GLN A 431 -9.25 -29.48 19.21
CA GLN A 431 -10.01 -29.98 20.37
C GLN A 431 -10.61 -28.89 21.24
N VAL A 432 -10.20 -27.63 21.08
CA VAL A 432 -10.59 -26.50 21.93
C VAL A 432 -11.51 -25.56 21.15
N ASP A 433 -12.49 -24.95 21.81
CA ASP A 433 -13.33 -23.92 21.19
C ASP A 433 -12.47 -22.81 20.58
N ALA A 434 -12.87 -22.33 19.40
CA ALA A 434 -12.13 -21.39 18.56
C ALA A 434 -11.77 -20.04 19.23
N ALA A 435 -12.29 -19.77 20.44
CA ALA A 435 -12.07 -18.57 21.22
C ALA A 435 -10.79 -18.57 22.09
N ASN A 436 -10.04 -19.68 22.19
CA ASN A 436 -8.84 -19.72 23.03
C ASN A 436 -7.59 -19.13 22.33
N ILE A 437 -7.39 -17.83 22.51
CA ILE A 437 -6.28 -17.03 21.95
C ILE A 437 -4.91 -17.63 22.27
N GLN A 438 -4.69 -18.17 23.47
CA GLN A 438 -3.40 -18.74 23.88
C GLN A 438 -3.02 -19.99 23.09
N VAL A 439 -4.00 -20.84 22.77
CA VAL A 439 -3.77 -22.05 21.97
C VAL A 439 -3.53 -21.68 20.50
N VAL A 440 -4.24 -20.68 19.98
CA VAL A 440 -3.98 -20.12 18.64
C VAL A 440 -2.55 -19.59 18.55
N MET A 441 -2.11 -18.83 19.56
CA MET A 441 -0.78 -18.24 19.60
C MET A 441 0.34 -19.29 19.64
N LYS A 442 0.20 -20.36 20.44
CA LYS A 442 1.16 -21.47 20.47
C LYS A 442 1.25 -22.19 19.12
N THR A 443 0.12 -22.35 18.43
CA THR A 443 0.07 -22.95 17.09
C THR A 443 0.70 -22.03 16.03
N LEU A 444 0.53 -20.70 16.14
CA LEU A 444 1.23 -19.72 15.30
C LEU A 444 2.75 -19.80 15.46
N GLN A 445 3.22 -19.88 16.71
CA GLN A 445 4.66 -19.98 17.01
C GLN A 445 5.29 -21.26 16.44
N SER A 446 4.63 -22.41 16.64
CA SER A 446 5.12 -23.70 16.13
C SER A 446 5.08 -23.76 14.60
N LEU A 447 4.04 -23.20 13.97
CA LEU A 447 3.96 -23.03 12.52
C LEU A 447 5.09 -22.17 11.98
N SER A 448 5.31 -20.99 12.57
CA SER A 448 6.37 -20.07 12.15
C SER A 448 7.75 -20.71 12.26
N SER A 449 7.98 -21.49 13.33
CA SER A 449 9.21 -22.25 13.53
C SER A 449 9.42 -23.30 12.43
N LEU A 450 8.38 -24.07 12.09
CA LEU A 450 8.43 -25.07 11.01
C LEU A 450 8.68 -24.41 9.65
N ARG A 451 7.97 -23.33 9.33
CA ARG A 451 8.16 -22.60 8.07
C ARG A 451 9.57 -22.02 7.95
N SER A 452 10.13 -21.50 9.05
CA SER A 452 11.52 -21.02 9.08
C SER A 452 12.53 -22.13 8.74
N VAL A 453 12.33 -23.35 9.25
CA VAL A 453 13.20 -24.51 8.92
C VAL A 453 13.12 -24.84 7.43
N LEU A 454 11.91 -24.85 6.85
CA LEU A 454 11.73 -25.11 5.41
C LEU A 454 12.39 -24.02 4.56
N MET A 455 12.21 -22.75 4.93
CA MET A 455 12.82 -21.62 4.23
C MET A 455 14.35 -21.70 4.24
N LYS A 456 14.97 -21.98 5.38
CA LYS A 456 16.43 -22.18 5.48
C LYS A 456 16.95 -23.29 4.57
N GLY A 457 16.19 -24.38 4.38
CA GLY A 457 16.57 -25.41 3.42
C GLY A 457 16.43 -24.96 1.96
N LEU A 458 15.41 -24.14 1.66
CA LEU A 458 15.16 -23.59 0.33
C LEU A 458 16.17 -22.49 -0.06
N GLU A 459 16.70 -21.72 0.89
CA GLU A 459 17.70 -20.65 0.68
C GLU A 459 18.96 -21.09 -0.09
N SER A 460 19.30 -22.38 -0.04
CA SER A 460 20.43 -22.94 -0.80
C SER A 460 20.29 -22.85 -2.32
N GLY A 461 19.12 -22.46 -2.83
CA GLY A 461 18.81 -22.40 -4.25
C GLY A 461 18.79 -23.78 -4.92
N LEU A 462 18.66 -23.80 -6.24
CA LEU A 462 18.73 -25.03 -7.02
C LEU A 462 20.12 -25.23 -7.61
N ARG A 463 20.81 -26.31 -7.23
CA ARG A 463 22.12 -26.67 -7.81
C ARG A 463 21.96 -27.17 -9.26
N ASN A 464 22.96 -26.88 -10.10
CA ASN A 464 22.95 -27.31 -11.51
C ASN A 464 22.96 -28.83 -11.69
N ASP A 465 23.53 -29.58 -10.73
CA ASP A 465 23.64 -31.04 -10.70
C ASP A 465 22.56 -31.73 -9.84
N ALA A 466 21.51 -31.01 -9.45
CA ALA A 466 20.43 -31.56 -8.62
C ALA A 466 19.75 -32.76 -9.32
N THR A 467 19.61 -33.87 -8.60
CA THR A 467 18.93 -35.07 -9.09
C THR A 467 17.43 -34.81 -9.26
N ASP A 468 16.79 -35.55 -10.16
CA ASP A 468 15.34 -35.44 -10.39
C ASP A 468 14.52 -35.65 -9.11
N ALA A 469 14.94 -36.59 -8.27
CA ALA A 469 14.33 -36.83 -6.97
C ALA A 469 14.53 -35.64 -6.01
N GLY A 470 15.70 -34.99 -6.04
CA GLY A 470 15.98 -33.78 -5.26
C GLY A 470 15.10 -32.60 -5.69
N ILE A 471 14.92 -32.41 -7.01
CA ILE A 471 14.03 -31.37 -7.56
C ILE A 471 12.57 -31.64 -7.16
N ALA A 472 12.12 -32.89 -7.25
CA ALA A 472 10.76 -33.27 -6.84
C ALA A 472 10.52 -33.08 -5.34
N MET A 473 11.52 -33.38 -4.50
CA MET A 473 11.45 -33.10 -3.07
C MET A 473 11.38 -31.59 -2.81
N ARG A 474 12.15 -30.80 -3.55
CA ARG A 474 12.12 -29.33 -3.46
C ARG A 474 10.75 -28.75 -3.82
N GLN A 475 10.05 -29.30 -4.82
CA GLN A 475 8.66 -28.91 -5.11
C GLN A 475 7.75 -29.12 -3.90
N LYS A 476 7.86 -30.27 -3.22
CA LYS A 476 7.07 -30.52 -2.01
C LYS A 476 7.40 -29.55 -0.89
N TRP A 477 8.68 -29.23 -0.67
CA TRP A 477 9.09 -28.25 0.33
C TRP A 477 8.46 -26.88 0.06
N ARG A 478 8.49 -26.42 -1.21
CA ARG A 478 7.87 -25.16 -1.63
C ARG A 478 6.36 -25.17 -1.39
N LEU A 479 5.67 -26.26 -1.73
CA LEU A 479 4.22 -26.38 -1.53
C LEU A 479 3.84 -26.43 -0.05
N CYS A 480 4.59 -27.16 0.78
CA CYS A 480 4.41 -27.15 2.23
C CYS A 480 4.61 -25.74 2.81
N GLU A 481 5.63 -25.03 2.33
CA GLU A 481 5.93 -23.67 2.76
C GLU A 481 4.81 -22.67 2.43
N ILE A 482 4.28 -22.71 1.20
CA ILE A 482 3.10 -21.92 0.79
C ILE A 482 1.86 -22.34 1.59
N GLY A 483 1.63 -23.64 1.79
CA GLY A 483 0.49 -24.11 2.58
C GLY A 483 0.55 -23.69 4.05
N LEU A 484 1.76 -23.57 4.64
CA LEU A 484 1.94 -23.01 5.98
C LEU A 484 1.63 -21.51 6.02
N GLU A 485 1.94 -20.76 4.96
CA GLU A 485 1.52 -19.35 4.82
C GLU A 485 0.00 -19.22 4.84
N ASP A 486 -0.69 -20.01 4.01
CA ASP A 486 -2.16 -20.02 3.93
C ASP A 486 -2.79 -20.38 5.28
N TYR A 487 -2.23 -21.34 6.01
CA TYR A 487 -2.74 -21.69 7.34
C TYR A 487 -2.41 -20.61 8.39
N SER A 488 -1.28 -19.91 8.26
CA SER A 488 -0.95 -18.77 9.10
C SER A 488 -1.97 -17.63 8.97
N PHE A 489 -2.46 -17.38 7.74
CA PHE A 489 -3.56 -16.42 7.52
C PHE A 489 -4.80 -16.78 8.35
N VAL A 490 -5.20 -18.06 8.35
CA VAL A 490 -6.35 -18.56 9.12
C VAL A 490 -6.12 -18.35 10.63
N LEU A 491 -4.93 -18.69 11.12
CA LEU A 491 -4.60 -18.56 12.54
C LEU A 491 -4.53 -17.10 13.00
N LEU A 492 -3.92 -16.20 12.21
CA LEU A 492 -3.89 -14.77 12.50
C LEU A 492 -5.30 -14.17 12.50
N SER A 493 -6.15 -14.57 11.53
CA SER A 493 -7.55 -14.15 11.50
C SER A 493 -8.30 -14.57 12.77
N ARG A 494 -8.14 -15.83 13.22
CA ARG A 494 -8.72 -16.32 14.48
C ARG A 494 -8.20 -15.56 15.69
N TYR A 495 -6.90 -15.26 15.73
CA TYR A 495 -6.29 -14.47 16.79
C TYR A 495 -6.91 -13.07 16.87
N ILE A 496 -6.98 -12.36 15.73
CA ILE A 496 -7.52 -11.00 15.66
C ILE A 496 -9.00 -10.99 16.06
N ASN A 497 -9.81 -11.95 15.58
CA ASN A 497 -11.22 -12.04 15.97
C ASN A 497 -11.38 -12.31 17.48
N GLY A 498 -10.51 -13.11 18.08
CA GLY A 498 -10.46 -13.30 19.53
C GLY A 498 -10.08 -12.04 20.30
N LEU A 499 -9.10 -11.29 19.79
CA LEU A 499 -8.68 -10.00 20.34
C LEU A 499 -9.82 -8.96 20.27
N GLU A 500 -10.49 -8.85 19.13
CA GLU A 500 -11.66 -7.98 18.94
C GLU A 500 -12.81 -8.37 19.87
N GLY A 501 -13.09 -9.68 20.00
CA GLY A 501 -14.08 -10.19 20.96
C GLY A 501 -13.75 -9.91 22.43
N SER A 502 -12.48 -9.64 22.74
CA SER A 502 -12.00 -9.28 24.07
C SER A 502 -11.91 -7.76 24.30
N GLY A 503 -12.50 -6.95 23.41
CA GLY A 503 -12.55 -5.48 23.51
C GLY A 503 -11.55 -4.74 22.62
N GLY A 504 -10.74 -5.46 21.81
CA GLY A 504 -9.91 -4.90 20.74
C GLY A 504 -8.99 -3.77 21.19
N SER A 505 -8.96 -2.69 20.40
CA SER A 505 -8.12 -1.51 20.66
C SER A 505 -8.47 -0.80 21.97
N ALA A 506 -9.74 -0.77 22.36
CA ALA A 506 -10.20 -0.14 23.59
C ALA A 506 -9.66 -0.87 24.83
N SER A 507 -9.66 -2.20 24.82
CA SER A 507 -9.06 -3.00 25.90
C SER A 507 -7.55 -2.79 25.97
N LEU A 508 -6.86 -2.80 24.82
CA LEU A 508 -5.40 -2.58 24.76
C LEU A 508 -5.01 -1.22 25.36
N ALA A 509 -5.74 -0.16 25.00
CA ALA A 509 -5.49 1.19 25.54
C ALA A 509 -5.72 1.29 27.05
N GLN A 510 -6.64 0.50 27.62
CA GLN A 510 -6.90 0.47 29.06
C GLN A 510 -5.85 -0.35 29.85
N CYS A 511 -5.23 -1.36 29.24
CA CYS A 511 -4.28 -2.28 29.89
C CYS A 511 -2.92 -1.66 30.27
N VAL A 512 -2.69 -0.37 30.02
CA VAL A 512 -1.44 0.33 30.32
C VAL A 512 -1.21 0.49 31.84
N ALA A 513 -2.23 0.28 32.67
CA ALA A 513 -2.12 0.28 34.14
C ALA A 513 -1.94 -1.14 34.73
N GLY A 514 -0.76 -1.74 34.54
CA GLY A 514 -0.29 -2.88 35.33
C GLY A 514 -0.46 -4.29 34.76
N ASN A 515 -0.94 -4.45 33.51
CA ASN A 515 -0.98 -5.75 32.84
C ASN A 515 -0.53 -5.65 31.37
N THR A 516 0.78 -5.64 31.13
CA THR A 516 1.38 -5.56 29.78
C THR A 516 1.26 -6.85 28.97
N SER A 517 0.83 -7.96 29.57
CA SER A 517 0.79 -9.28 28.90
C SER A 517 -0.04 -9.28 27.62
N VAL A 518 -1.13 -8.52 27.57
CA VAL A 518 -1.99 -8.43 26.37
C VAL A 518 -1.26 -7.71 25.23
N TRP A 519 -0.49 -6.67 25.53
CA TRP A 519 0.36 -6.03 24.53
C TRP A 519 1.46 -6.97 24.08
N ASP A 520 2.15 -7.65 25.00
CA ASP A 520 3.23 -8.58 24.68
C ASP A 520 2.77 -9.72 23.76
N ASP A 521 1.60 -10.29 24.02
CA ASP A 521 1.00 -11.34 23.18
C ASP A 521 0.61 -10.81 21.80
N THR A 522 0.07 -9.58 21.73
CA THR A 522 -0.36 -8.96 20.46
C THR A 522 0.83 -8.53 19.62
N LEU A 523 1.90 -8.04 20.25
CA LEU A 523 3.17 -7.73 19.60
C LEU A 523 3.85 -9.00 19.08
N ASP A 524 3.82 -10.10 19.84
CA ASP A 524 4.33 -11.39 19.35
C ASP A 524 3.54 -11.87 18.12
N ALA A 525 2.21 -11.72 18.10
CA ALA A 525 1.40 -12.06 16.94
C ALA A 525 1.78 -11.19 15.72
N LEU A 526 2.08 -9.91 15.92
CA LEU A 526 2.55 -9.01 14.87
C LEU A 526 3.95 -9.41 14.37
N ILE A 527 4.89 -9.71 15.27
CA ILE A 527 6.23 -10.19 14.91
C ILE A 527 6.13 -11.46 14.06
N ILE A 528 5.28 -12.42 14.46
CA ILE A 528 5.04 -13.64 13.67
C ILE A 528 4.48 -13.28 12.29
N GLY A 529 3.50 -12.38 12.23
CA GLY A 529 2.90 -11.91 10.98
C GLY A 529 3.91 -11.26 10.03
N VAL A 530 4.76 -10.35 10.53
CA VAL A 530 5.84 -9.71 9.75
C VAL A 530 6.86 -10.76 9.29
N ASN A 531 7.23 -11.72 10.13
CA ASN A 531 8.09 -12.83 9.74
C ASN A 531 7.47 -13.68 8.63
N GLN A 532 6.15 -13.89 8.64
CA GLN A 532 5.49 -14.60 7.54
C GLN A 532 5.60 -13.85 6.21
N VAL A 533 5.51 -12.53 6.23
CA VAL A 533 5.71 -11.67 5.05
C VAL A 533 7.16 -11.77 4.56
N SER A 534 8.13 -11.73 5.49
CA SER A 534 9.56 -11.96 5.19
C SER A 534 9.81 -13.31 4.50
N PHE A 535 9.23 -14.39 5.03
CA PHE A 535 9.36 -15.73 4.45
C PHE A 535 8.75 -15.84 3.04
N SER A 536 7.76 -15.00 2.72
CA SER A 536 7.20 -14.90 1.37
C SER A 536 8.12 -14.14 0.40
N GLY A 537 9.27 -13.65 0.86
CA GLY A 537 10.28 -12.97 0.05
C GLY A 537 10.03 -11.47 -0.15
N TRP A 538 9.07 -10.89 0.57
CA TRP A 538 8.77 -9.46 0.48
C TRP A 538 9.64 -8.66 1.43
N LYS A 539 10.56 -7.83 0.89
CA LYS A 539 11.46 -6.93 1.63
C LYS A 539 11.99 -7.55 2.94
N PRO A 540 12.75 -8.66 2.85
CA PRO A 540 13.15 -9.42 4.03
C PRO A 540 13.99 -8.60 5.02
N GLU A 541 14.88 -7.71 4.55
CA GLU A 541 15.66 -6.85 5.46
C GLU A 541 14.77 -5.92 6.30
N GLU A 542 13.76 -5.32 5.68
CA GLU A 542 12.83 -4.42 6.38
C GLU A 542 11.94 -5.18 7.38
N CYS A 543 11.47 -6.37 7.01
CA CYS A 543 10.72 -7.22 7.93
C CYS A 543 11.55 -7.61 9.16
N ILE A 544 12.85 -7.93 8.96
CA ILE A 544 13.78 -8.26 10.05
C ILE A 544 13.98 -7.04 10.96
N ALA A 545 14.21 -5.85 10.39
CA ALA A 545 14.35 -4.62 11.15
C ALA A 545 13.12 -4.31 12.01
N ILE A 546 11.91 -4.39 11.43
CA ILE A 546 10.65 -4.21 12.18
C ILE A 546 10.53 -5.26 13.30
N GLY A 547 10.88 -6.52 13.03
CA GLY A 547 10.88 -7.58 14.03
C GLY A 547 11.83 -7.29 15.21
N ASN A 548 13.06 -6.83 14.92
CA ASN A 548 14.04 -6.45 15.93
C ASN A 548 13.55 -5.27 16.78
N GLU A 549 12.96 -4.25 16.16
CA GLU A 549 12.36 -3.10 16.83
C GLU A 549 11.26 -3.53 17.80
N LEU A 550 10.27 -4.30 17.34
CA LEU A 550 9.16 -4.76 18.18
C LEU A 550 9.64 -5.61 19.37
N LEU A 551 10.64 -6.47 19.15
CA LEU A 551 11.28 -7.25 20.22
C LEU A 551 12.01 -6.37 21.22
N SER A 552 12.71 -5.33 20.75
CA SER A 552 13.40 -4.36 21.61
C SER A 552 12.41 -3.58 22.47
N TRP A 553 11.32 -3.06 21.89
CA TRP A 553 10.29 -2.32 22.62
C TRP A 553 9.58 -3.17 23.67
N LYS A 554 9.34 -4.45 23.36
CA LYS A 554 8.83 -5.42 24.32
C LYS A 554 9.79 -5.66 25.48
N LYS A 555 11.10 -5.78 25.21
CA LYS A 555 12.11 -6.12 26.22
C LYS A 555 12.39 -4.97 27.20
N GLU A 556 12.54 -3.75 26.71
CA GLU A 556 12.75 -2.56 27.57
C GLU A 556 11.50 -2.26 28.43
N GLY A 557 10.37 -2.89 28.09
CA GLY A 557 9.12 -2.81 28.80
C GLY A 557 8.33 -1.57 28.39
N LEU A 558 7.02 -1.73 28.20
CA LEU A 558 6.07 -0.64 27.91
C LEU A 558 5.84 0.25 29.17
N CYS A 559 6.87 0.44 29.98
CA CYS A 559 6.83 0.99 31.32
C CYS A 559 7.99 1.95 31.61
N GLU A 560 8.89 2.26 30.67
CA GLU A 560 9.99 3.20 30.92
C GLU A 560 9.45 4.60 31.21
N SER A 561 9.73 5.13 32.41
CA SER A 561 9.56 6.54 32.74
C SER A 561 10.76 7.33 32.24
N GLU A 562 10.66 7.87 31.03
CA GLU A 562 11.67 8.75 30.46
C GLU A 562 11.32 10.22 30.70
N GLY A 563 11.99 10.89 31.64
CA GLY A 563 11.92 12.35 31.80
C GLY A 563 10.99 12.85 32.88
N SER A 564 10.63 14.13 32.77
CA SER A 564 9.46 14.75 33.40
C SER A 564 8.15 14.35 32.68
N GLU A 565 8.25 13.63 31.57
CA GLU A 565 7.14 13.17 30.74
C GLU A 565 6.49 11.90 31.33
N ASP A 566 5.21 11.70 31.03
CA ASP A 566 4.50 10.45 31.36
C ASP A 566 5.19 9.30 30.61
N GLY A 567 5.76 8.33 31.33
CA GLY A 567 6.47 7.18 30.72
C GLY A 567 5.62 6.41 29.70
N LYS A 568 4.30 6.53 29.78
CA LYS A 568 3.37 5.97 28.78
C LYS A 568 3.52 6.59 27.39
N TYR A 569 3.84 7.87 27.34
CA TYR A 569 3.90 8.65 26.11
C TYR A 569 5.07 8.22 25.22
N ILE A 570 6.27 8.05 25.79
CA ILE A 570 7.49 7.76 25.03
C ILE A 570 7.46 6.37 24.38
N TRP A 571 7.15 5.30 25.11
CA TRP A 571 7.09 3.98 24.49
C TRP A 571 5.97 3.91 23.45
N ALA A 572 4.86 4.64 23.65
CA ALA A 572 3.75 4.67 22.72
C ALA A 572 4.10 5.42 21.43
N LEU A 573 4.83 6.54 21.50
CA LEU A 573 5.39 7.20 20.30
C LEU A 573 6.37 6.29 19.55
N ARG A 574 7.23 5.58 20.30
CA ARG A 574 8.19 4.65 19.74
C ARG A 574 7.53 3.47 19.04
N LEU A 575 6.50 2.90 19.66
CA LEU A 575 5.70 1.83 19.08
C LEU A 575 4.88 2.35 17.88
N LYS A 576 4.29 3.55 17.95
CA LYS A 576 3.61 4.19 16.81
C LYS A 576 4.51 4.20 15.59
N ALA A 577 5.75 4.68 15.75
CA ALA A 577 6.74 4.76 14.69
C ALA A 577 6.95 3.41 13.97
N THR A 578 7.24 2.34 14.71
CA THR A 578 7.40 0.99 14.15
C THR A 578 6.11 0.43 13.55
N LEU A 579 4.94 0.70 14.14
CA LEU A 579 3.65 0.25 13.62
C LEU A 579 3.26 0.94 12.31
N ASP A 580 3.54 2.24 12.19
CA ASP A 580 3.34 2.98 10.94
C ASP A 580 4.23 2.42 9.85
N ARG A 581 5.50 2.14 10.14
CA ARG A 581 6.41 1.46 9.20
C ARG A 581 5.90 0.09 8.78
N ALA A 582 5.44 -0.74 9.73
CA ALA A 582 4.84 -2.05 9.43
C ALA A 582 3.58 -1.93 8.57
N ARG A 583 2.74 -0.91 8.81
CA ARG A 583 1.57 -0.62 7.97
C ARG A 583 2.00 -0.22 6.55
N ARG A 584 3.01 0.64 6.39
CA ARG A 584 3.54 1.01 5.06
C ARG A 584 4.06 -0.19 4.29
N LEU A 585 4.80 -1.09 4.93
CA LEU A 585 5.24 -2.35 4.33
C LEU A 585 4.06 -3.16 3.73
N THR A 586 2.91 -3.19 4.42
CA THR A 586 1.68 -3.87 3.93
C THR A 586 1.00 -3.15 2.78
N GLU A 587 1.04 -1.82 2.78
CA GLU A 587 0.48 -1.00 1.71
C GLU A 587 1.31 -1.14 0.43
N GLU A 588 2.63 -1.11 0.53
CA GLU A 588 3.55 -1.28 -0.61
C GLU A 588 3.40 -2.66 -1.26
N TYR A 589 3.25 -3.73 -0.47
CA TYR A 589 2.95 -5.06 -1.01
C TYR A 589 1.65 -5.05 -1.85
N SER A 590 0.63 -4.39 -1.32
CA SER A 590 -0.68 -4.31 -1.98
C SER A 590 -0.62 -3.43 -3.23
N GLU A 591 0.15 -2.35 -3.20
CA GLU A 591 0.41 -1.49 -4.35
C GLU A 591 1.17 -2.22 -5.45
N ALA A 592 2.17 -3.04 -5.10
CA ALA A 592 2.88 -3.89 -6.07
C ALA A 592 1.94 -4.89 -6.76
N LEU A 593 1.02 -5.52 -6.04
CA LEU A 593 0.01 -6.38 -6.68
C LEU A 593 -0.99 -5.61 -7.54
N LEU A 594 -1.36 -4.39 -7.13
CA LEU A 594 -2.26 -3.50 -7.87
C LEU A 594 -1.60 -2.86 -9.10
N SER A 595 -0.29 -2.73 -9.14
CA SER A 595 0.44 -2.29 -10.35
C SER A 595 0.61 -3.44 -11.35
N VAL A 596 0.72 -4.67 -10.86
CA VAL A 596 1.03 -5.87 -11.64
C VAL A 596 -0.20 -6.52 -12.29
N PHE A 597 -1.27 -6.78 -11.53
CA PHE A 597 -2.35 -7.66 -11.98
C PHE A 597 -3.52 -6.99 -12.72
N PRO A 598 -4.11 -5.85 -12.28
CA PRO A 598 -5.41 -5.39 -12.77
C PRO A 598 -5.53 -5.23 -14.30
N GLU A 599 -4.58 -4.54 -14.93
CA GLU A 599 -4.62 -4.32 -16.38
C GLU A 599 -4.35 -5.62 -17.14
N ASN A 600 -3.37 -6.42 -16.72
CA ASN A 600 -3.05 -7.71 -17.34
C ASN A 600 -4.21 -8.72 -17.24
N VAL A 601 -4.89 -8.77 -16.09
CA VAL A 601 -6.07 -9.60 -15.86
C VAL A 601 -7.23 -9.16 -16.75
N LYS A 602 -7.44 -7.85 -16.90
CA LYS A 602 -8.47 -7.30 -17.79
C LYS A 602 -8.18 -7.63 -19.25
N VAL A 603 -6.95 -7.40 -19.70
CA VAL A 603 -6.50 -7.68 -21.07
C VAL A 603 -6.66 -9.17 -21.39
N LEU A 604 -6.12 -10.06 -20.56
CA LEU A 604 -6.22 -11.51 -20.78
C LEU A 604 -7.65 -12.02 -20.60
N GLY A 605 -8.41 -11.46 -19.66
CA GLY A 605 -9.78 -11.86 -19.37
C GLY A 605 -10.70 -11.60 -20.55
N ASN A 606 -10.61 -10.40 -21.14
CA ASN A 606 -11.33 -10.05 -22.37
C ASN A 606 -10.91 -10.95 -23.54
N ALA A 607 -9.59 -11.15 -23.71
CA ALA A 607 -9.05 -11.93 -24.82
C ALA A 607 -9.43 -13.42 -24.79
N LEU A 608 -9.56 -14.01 -23.59
CA LEU A 608 -9.86 -15.43 -23.38
C LEU A 608 -11.34 -15.71 -23.06
N GLY A 609 -12.17 -14.67 -23.01
CA GLY A 609 -13.61 -14.78 -22.72
C GLY A 609 -13.93 -15.16 -21.27
N ILE A 610 -13.18 -14.65 -20.31
CA ILE A 610 -13.40 -14.88 -18.86
C ILE A 610 -14.52 -13.95 -18.36
N PRO A 611 -15.43 -14.42 -17.48
CA PRO A 611 -16.48 -13.60 -16.90
C PRO A 611 -15.97 -12.32 -16.23
N GLU A 612 -16.63 -11.18 -16.50
CA GLU A 612 -16.21 -9.85 -16.03
C GLU A 612 -16.13 -9.76 -14.49
N ASN A 613 -17.01 -10.47 -13.78
CA ASN A 613 -16.95 -10.53 -12.31
C ASN A 613 -15.63 -11.14 -11.82
N SER A 614 -15.20 -12.27 -12.39
CA SER A 614 -13.95 -12.94 -12.06
C SER A 614 -12.72 -12.08 -12.39
N VAL A 615 -12.77 -11.34 -13.50
CA VAL A 615 -11.73 -10.38 -13.91
C VAL A 615 -11.62 -9.25 -12.88
N ARG A 616 -12.75 -8.62 -12.53
CA ARG A 616 -12.79 -7.46 -11.63
C ARG A 616 -12.32 -7.78 -10.21
N THR A 617 -12.65 -8.95 -9.68
CA THR A 617 -12.34 -9.32 -8.28
C THR A 617 -11.01 -10.07 -8.12
N TYR A 618 -10.30 -10.40 -9.21
CA TYR A 618 -9.10 -11.24 -9.17
C TYR A 618 -8.03 -10.68 -8.21
N THR A 619 -7.56 -9.45 -8.47
CA THR A 619 -6.46 -8.86 -7.70
C THR A 619 -6.87 -8.62 -6.25
N GLU A 620 -8.12 -8.20 -6.02
CA GLU A 620 -8.67 -8.02 -4.69
C GLU A 620 -8.72 -9.34 -3.90
N ALA A 621 -9.16 -10.42 -4.52
CA ALA A 621 -9.20 -11.74 -3.90
C ALA A 621 -7.80 -12.23 -3.52
N GLU A 622 -6.81 -12.03 -4.40
CA GLU A 622 -5.42 -12.40 -4.14
C GLU A 622 -4.81 -11.62 -2.97
N ILE A 623 -5.14 -10.33 -2.83
CA ILE A 623 -4.70 -9.50 -1.69
C ILE A 623 -5.40 -9.95 -0.40
N ARG A 624 -6.73 -10.18 -0.44
CA ARG A 624 -7.52 -10.55 0.75
C ARG A 624 -7.20 -11.93 1.30
N ALA A 625 -6.76 -12.85 0.44
CA ALA A 625 -6.36 -14.20 0.85
C ALA A 625 -4.93 -14.26 1.44
N GLY A 626 -4.14 -13.18 1.33
CA GLY A 626 -2.75 -13.15 1.79
C GLY A 626 -2.60 -12.79 3.27
N VAL A 627 -1.55 -13.33 3.91
CA VAL A 627 -1.16 -12.99 5.30
C VAL A 627 -0.99 -11.47 5.50
N ILE A 628 -0.58 -10.75 4.45
CA ILE A 628 -0.42 -9.29 4.45
C ILE A 628 -1.67 -8.55 4.94
N PHE A 629 -2.87 -9.07 4.61
CA PHE A 629 -4.14 -8.48 5.02
C PHE A 629 -4.33 -8.58 6.55
N GLN A 630 -3.96 -9.71 7.14
CA GLN A 630 -4.06 -9.91 8.59
C GLN A 630 -3.02 -9.06 9.35
N VAL A 631 -1.79 -8.94 8.81
CA VAL A 631 -0.77 -8.04 9.37
C VAL A 631 -1.26 -6.60 9.37
N SER A 632 -1.85 -6.14 8.26
CA SER A 632 -2.42 -4.79 8.15
C SER A 632 -3.56 -4.55 9.15
N LYS A 633 -4.47 -5.52 9.32
CA LYS A 633 -5.56 -5.46 10.31
C LYS A 633 -5.01 -5.38 11.73
N LEU A 634 -3.99 -6.18 12.06
CA LEU A 634 -3.36 -6.16 13.38
C LEU A 634 -2.64 -4.84 13.67
N CYS A 635 -1.90 -4.28 12.70
CA CYS A 635 -1.31 -2.94 12.80
C CYS A 635 -2.39 -1.88 13.06
N THR A 636 -3.55 -1.97 12.39
CA THR A 636 -4.66 -1.02 12.57
C THR A 636 -5.21 -1.07 14.00
N VAL A 637 -5.43 -2.25 14.56
CA VAL A 637 -5.90 -2.41 15.95
C VAL A 637 -4.89 -1.82 16.94
N LEU A 638 -3.60 -2.10 16.75
CA LEU A 638 -2.52 -1.59 17.61
C LEU A 638 -2.36 -0.07 17.48
N LEU A 639 -2.37 0.49 16.27
CA LEU A 639 -2.29 1.93 16.04
C LEU A 639 -3.46 2.68 16.68
N LYS A 640 -4.69 2.16 16.57
CA LYS A 640 -5.86 2.73 17.25
C LYS A 640 -5.66 2.76 18.77
N ALA A 641 -5.13 1.67 19.37
CA ALA A 641 -4.85 1.63 20.79
C ALA A 641 -3.73 2.62 21.19
N VAL A 642 -2.64 2.67 20.43
CA VAL A 642 -1.51 3.59 20.68
C VAL A 642 -1.95 5.05 20.61
N ARG A 643 -2.78 5.43 19.62
CA ARG A 643 -3.33 6.80 19.50
C ARG A 643 -4.10 7.24 20.74
N VAL A 644 -4.91 6.34 21.31
CA VAL A 644 -5.63 6.61 22.57
C VAL A 644 -4.65 6.81 23.74
N VAL A 645 -3.57 6.03 23.81
CA VAL A 645 -2.55 6.14 24.87
C VAL A 645 -1.81 7.48 24.81
N ILE A 646 -1.44 7.94 23.61
CA ILE A 646 -0.75 9.25 23.42
C ILE A 646 -1.71 10.45 23.42
N GLY A 647 -3.04 10.22 23.45
CA GLY A 647 -4.03 11.29 23.33
C GLY A 647 -4.08 11.96 21.95
N SER A 648 -3.61 11.29 20.91
CA SER A 648 -3.58 11.84 19.55
C SER A 648 -4.94 11.72 18.87
N SER A 649 -5.34 12.79 18.19
CA SER A 649 -6.54 12.80 17.37
C SER A 649 -6.31 12.14 15.99
N GLY A 650 -5.10 11.69 15.64
CA GLY A 650 -4.79 11.09 14.32
C GLY A 650 -4.58 12.10 13.19
N TRP A 651 -4.54 13.39 13.55
CA TRP A 651 -4.09 14.50 12.70
C TRP A 651 -2.68 14.91 13.09
N ASP A 652 -1.94 15.44 12.12
CA ASP A 652 -0.68 16.13 12.36
C ASP A 652 -0.70 17.46 11.59
N VAL A 653 -0.34 18.56 12.26
CA VAL A 653 -0.51 19.92 11.74
C VAL A 653 0.84 20.47 11.34
N LEU A 654 1.04 20.70 10.04
CA LEU A 654 2.28 21.25 9.51
C LEU A 654 2.21 22.77 9.43
N VAL A 655 1.06 23.30 9.00
CA VAL A 655 0.78 24.73 8.90
C VAL A 655 -0.59 25.01 9.52
N PRO A 656 -0.63 25.63 10.72
CA PRO A 656 -1.89 25.96 11.38
C PRO A 656 -2.63 27.09 10.66
N GLY A 657 -3.94 27.17 10.87
CA GLY A 657 -4.77 28.25 10.32
C GLY A 657 -6.21 27.82 10.06
N VAL A 658 -6.97 28.67 9.37
CA VAL A 658 -8.36 28.39 8.98
C VAL A 658 -8.52 28.57 7.49
N ALA A 659 -8.98 27.52 6.81
CA ALA A 659 -9.24 27.50 5.37
C ALA A 659 -10.72 27.21 5.09
N HIS A 660 -11.26 27.87 4.08
CA HIS A 660 -12.64 27.69 3.62
C HIS A 660 -12.64 27.44 2.11
N GLY A 661 -13.21 26.33 1.65
CA GLY A 661 -13.23 26.04 0.23
C GLY A 661 -13.99 24.77 -0.13
N ALA A 662 -14.15 24.52 -1.43
CA ALA A 662 -14.67 23.25 -1.91
C ALA A 662 -13.63 22.14 -1.68
N LEU A 663 -14.04 21.00 -1.10
CA LEU A 663 -13.18 19.85 -0.89
C LEU A 663 -13.04 19.05 -2.19
N ILE A 664 -11.81 18.90 -2.69
CA ILE A 664 -11.52 18.19 -3.95
C ILE A 664 -10.45 17.15 -3.71
N GLN A 665 -10.71 15.91 -4.11
CA GLN A 665 -9.70 14.86 -4.03
C GLN A 665 -8.81 14.86 -5.28
N VAL A 666 -7.50 14.78 -5.06
CA VAL A 666 -6.49 14.62 -6.11
C VAL A 666 -5.49 13.54 -5.71
N GLU A 667 -4.89 12.88 -6.71
CA GLU A 667 -3.86 11.88 -6.43
C GLU A 667 -2.58 12.54 -5.89
N ARG A 668 -2.15 13.63 -6.54
CA ARG A 668 -0.93 14.41 -6.25
C ARG A 668 -1.16 15.89 -6.51
N ILE A 669 -0.31 16.75 -5.97
CA ILE A 669 -0.35 18.20 -6.19
C ILE A 669 0.53 18.55 -7.40
N ILE A 670 0.00 18.36 -8.61
CA ILE A 670 0.71 18.70 -9.86
C ILE A 670 -0.04 19.80 -10.65
N PRO A 671 0.67 20.65 -11.42
CA PRO A 671 0.02 21.62 -12.31
C PRO A 671 -1.00 20.95 -13.24
N GLY A 672 -2.21 21.49 -13.31
CA GLY A 672 -3.32 20.94 -14.10
C GLY A 672 -4.18 19.88 -13.39
N SER A 673 -3.91 19.56 -12.12
CA SER A 673 -4.75 18.63 -11.32
C SER A 673 -6.17 19.14 -11.07
N LEU A 674 -6.35 20.46 -11.10
CA LEU A 674 -7.65 21.10 -10.88
C LEU A 674 -8.38 21.31 -12.21
N PRO A 675 -9.65 20.90 -12.34
CA PRO A 675 -10.48 21.24 -13.50
C PRO A 675 -10.59 22.77 -13.67
N SER A 676 -10.41 23.27 -14.90
CA SER A 676 -10.49 24.70 -15.24
C SER A 676 -11.84 25.37 -14.93
N SER A 677 -12.87 24.57 -14.63
CA SER A 677 -14.20 25.02 -14.20
C SER A 677 -14.24 25.55 -12.76
N ILE A 678 -13.23 25.30 -11.93
CA ILE A 678 -13.23 25.62 -10.51
C ILE A 678 -12.47 26.92 -10.27
N LYS A 679 -13.19 27.98 -9.89
CA LYS A 679 -12.63 29.34 -9.68
C LYS A 679 -12.68 29.83 -8.23
N GLY A 680 -13.41 29.16 -7.36
CA GLY A 680 -13.52 29.50 -5.94
C GLY A 680 -12.40 28.88 -5.09
N PRO A 681 -12.27 29.23 -3.80
CA PRO A 681 -11.24 28.66 -2.94
C PRO A 681 -11.43 27.15 -2.76
N VAL A 682 -10.31 26.42 -2.69
CA VAL A 682 -10.27 24.95 -2.67
C VAL A 682 -9.51 24.45 -1.46
N VAL A 683 -10.03 23.40 -0.84
CA VAL A 683 -9.30 22.55 0.11
C VAL A 683 -9.01 21.22 -0.59
N LEU A 684 -7.74 20.86 -0.72
CA LEU A 684 -7.33 19.62 -1.39
C LEU A 684 -7.28 18.46 -0.41
N LEU A 685 -7.85 17.32 -0.80
CA LEU A 685 -7.60 16.02 -0.20
C LEU A 685 -6.61 15.26 -1.09
N VAL A 686 -5.38 15.11 -0.63
CA VAL A 686 -4.25 14.62 -1.45
C VAL A 686 -3.86 13.21 -1.01
N ASN A 687 -3.81 12.26 -1.94
CA ASN A 687 -3.45 10.88 -1.62
C ASN A 687 -1.95 10.72 -1.33
N LYS A 688 -1.08 11.31 -2.16
CA LYS A 688 0.38 11.16 -2.07
C LYS A 688 1.10 12.49 -2.33
N ALA A 689 2.25 12.66 -1.70
CA ALA A 689 3.18 13.73 -1.99
C ALA A 689 4.63 13.21 -1.98
N ASP A 690 5.42 13.66 -2.95
CA ASP A 690 6.83 13.33 -3.14
C ASP A 690 7.75 14.44 -2.59
N GLY A 691 7.20 15.54 -2.06
CA GLY A 691 7.96 16.66 -1.48
C GLY A 691 8.42 17.72 -2.49
N ASP A 692 8.29 17.43 -3.78
CA ASP A 692 8.64 18.32 -4.89
C ASP A 692 7.50 19.18 -5.40
N GLU A 693 6.32 19.09 -4.77
CA GLU A 693 5.15 19.83 -5.19
C GLU A 693 5.22 21.32 -4.84
N GLU A 694 4.60 22.13 -5.71
CA GLU A 694 4.36 23.55 -5.48
C GLU A 694 2.85 23.74 -5.30
N VAL A 695 2.43 24.10 -4.08
CA VAL A 695 1.02 24.03 -3.70
C VAL A 695 0.20 25.02 -4.50
N LYS A 696 0.62 26.28 -4.60
CA LYS A 696 -0.05 27.29 -5.43
C LYS A 696 0.21 27.17 -6.93
N ALA A 697 1.28 26.51 -7.38
CA ALA A 697 1.48 26.27 -8.82
C ALA A 697 0.43 25.32 -9.42
N ALA A 698 -0.21 24.48 -8.59
CA ALA A 698 -1.36 23.69 -9.00
C ALA A 698 -2.65 24.51 -9.13
N GLY A 699 -2.74 25.68 -8.49
CA GLY A 699 -3.82 26.65 -8.59
C GLY A 699 -3.77 27.72 -7.48
N ASP A 700 -3.83 29.00 -7.85
CA ASP A 700 -3.77 30.13 -6.90
C ASP A 700 -4.93 30.17 -5.88
N ASN A 701 -6.00 29.42 -6.15
CA ASN A 701 -7.18 29.31 -5.31
C ASN A 701 -7.09 28.20 -4.23
N ILE A 702 -5.97 27.49 -4.12
CA ILE A 702 -5.75 26.49 -3.08
C ILE A 702 -5.46 27.21 -1.75
N VAL A 703 -6.32 26.99 -0.77
CA VAL A 703 -6.25 27.62 0.56
C VAL A 703 -5.98 26.62 1.70
N GLY A 704 -6.16 25.32 1.45
CA GLY A 704 -5.84 24.27 2.40
C GLY A 704 -5.51 22.93 1.76
N VAL A 705 -4.71 22.13 2.43
CA VAL A 705 -4.28 20.78 2.00
C VAL A 705 -4.43 19.81 3.17
N ILE A 706 -5.06 18.67 2.88
CA ILE A 706 -5.16 17.49 3.75
C ILE A 706 -4.42 16.35 3.04
N LEU A 707 -3.21 16.03 3.49
CA LEU A 707 -2.39 14.96 2.92
C LEU A 707 -2.64 13.63 3.65
N LEU A 708 -2.88 12.56 2.91
CA LEU A 708 -3.19 11.23 3.45
C LEU A 708 -1.95 10.37 3.75
N GLN A 709 -0.80 11.02 3.87
CA GLN A 709 0.54 10.45 4.01
C GLN A 709 1.32 11.22 5.09
N GLU A 710 2.23 10.53 5.79
CA GLU A 710 3.25 11.16 6.65
C GLU A 710 4.14 12.11 5.85
N LEU A 711 4.48 13.24 6.45
CA LEU A 711 5.39 14.22 5.87
C LEU A 711 6.20 14.89 6.99
N PRO A 712 7.54 14.99 6.87
CA PRO A 712 8.34 15.76 7.81
C PRO A 712 7.86 17.22 7.87
N HIS A 713 7.77 17.80 9.07
CA HIS A 713 7.26 19.16 9.28
C HIS A 713 8.19 20.22 8.71
N LEU A 714 9.48 19.93 8.72
CA LEU A 714 10.54 20.78 8.20
C LEU A 714 10.96 20.36 6.78
N SER A 715 10.18 19.48 6.13
CA SER A 715 10.36 19.15 4.71
C SER A 715 10.24 20.41 3.84
N HIS A 716 10.82 20.36 2.64
CA HIS A 716 10.67 21.43 1.66
C HIS A 716 9.21 21.76 1.37
N LEU A 717 8.34 20.76 1.24
CA LEU A 717 6.91 20.97 1.03
C LEU A 717 6.24 21.66 2.23
N GLY A 718 6.59 21.29 3.46
CA GLY A 718 6.11 21.99 4.67
C GLY A 718 6.57 23.45 4.73
N VAL A 719 7.84 23.72 4.43
CA VAL A 719 8.40 25.08 4.36
C VAL A 719 7.70 25.91 3.28
N ARG A 720 7.48 25.35 2.08
CA ARG A 720 6.73 25.99 0.98
C ARG A 720 5.31 26.36 1.40
N ALA A 721 4.58 25.43 2.00
CA ALA A 721 3.22 25.67 2.45
C ALA A 721 3.12 26.83 3.44
N ARG A 722 4.11 27.00 4.34
CA ARG A 722 4.19 28.15 5.26
C ARG A 722 4.44 29.46 4.52
N GLN A 723 5.41 29.48 3.60
CA GLN A 723 5.71 30.66 2.79
C GLN A 723 4.51 31.09 1.94
N GLU A 724 3.73 30.13 1.44
CA GLU A 724 2.52 30.35 0.68
C GLU A 724 1.28 30.63 1.55
N GLN A 725 1.39 30.49 2.88
CA GLN A 725 0.30 30.67 3.85
C GLN A 725 -0.90 29.74 3.55
N VAL A 726 -0.63 28.48 3.20
CA VAL A 726 -1.65 27.46 2.94
C VAL A 726 -1.76 26.56 4.18
N VAL A 727 -2.98 26.43 4.72
CA VAL A 727 -3.24 25.52 5.85
C VAL A 727 -2.91 24.09 5.42
N PHE A 728 -2.04 23.40 6.14
CA PHE A 728 -1.54 22.09 5.74
C PHE A 728 -1.57 21.14 6.92
N VAL A 729 -2.36 20.07 6.78
CA VAL A 729 -2.46 18.99 7.76
C VAL A 729 -2.25 17.63 7.10
N THR A 730 -1.78 16.66 7.85
CA THR A 730 -1.82 15.25 7.44
C THR A 730 -2.83 14.50 8.31
N CYS A 731 -3.43 13.45 7.73
CA CYS A 731 -4.36 12.57 8.42
C CYS A 731 -4.02 11.11 8.10
N GLU A 732 -3.84 10.31 9.15
CA GLU A 732 -3.50 8.89 9.05
C GLU A 732 -4.60 7.97 9.59
N ASP A 733 -5.68 8.56 10.08
CA ASP A 733 -6.81 7.82 10.63
C ASP A 733 -7.79 7.41 9.53
N ASP A 734 -7.91 6.11 9.28
CA ASP A 734 -8.71 5.57 8.20
C ASP A 734 -10.22 5.89 8.34
N GLU A 735 -10.73 5.99 9.57
CA GLU A 735 -12.13 6.37 9.82
C GLU A 735 -12.37 7.82 9.42
N LYS A 736 -11.47 8.73 9.84
CA LYS A 736 -11.53 10.15 9.45
C LYS A 736 -11.36 10.34 7.95
N ILE A 737 -10.48 9.56 7.32
CA ILE A 737 -10.29 9.59 5.87
C ILE A 737 -11.56 9.14 5.13
N ALA A 738 -12.24 8.10 5.65
CA ALA A 738 -13.52 7.67 5.09
C ALA A 738 -14.56 8.80 5.18
N ASP A 739 -14.68 9.43 6.35
CA ASP A 739 -15.61 10.53 6.57
C ASP A 739 -15.32 11.73 5.65
N MET A 740 -14.05 12.08 5.47
CA MET A 740 -13.64 13.16 4.56
C MET A 740 -14.01 12.88 3.11
N ARG A 741 -13.89 11.64 2.65
CA ARG A 741 -14.30 11.27 1.28
C ARG A 741 -15.80 11.43 1.04
N LEU A 742 -16.63 11.31 2.08
CA LEU A 742 -18.07 11.60 1.99
C LEU A 742 -18.39 13.10 1.87
N LEU A 743 -17.39 13.96 2.06
CA LEU A 743 -17.48 15.40 1.91
C LEU A 743 -16.96 15.90 0.56
N GLU A 744 -16.48 15.00 -0.32
CA GLU A 744 -15.97 15.38 -1.64
C GLU A 744 -17.02 16.19 -2.43
N GLY A 745 -16.58 17.31 -3.00
CA GLY A 745 -17.42 18.27 -3.74
C GLY A 745 -18.22 19.25 -2.88
N LYS A 746 -18.23 19.11 -1.54
CA LYS A 746 -18.92 20.05 -0.64
C LYS A 746 -18.00 21.20 -0.23
N HIS A 747 -18.59 22.33 0.19
CA HIS A 747 -17.84 23.41 0.83
C HIS A 747 -17.58 23.06 2.29
N VAL A 748 -16.32 23.19 2.70
CA VAL A 748 -15.85 22.83 4.04
C VAL A 748 -15.09 23.99 4.68
N ARG A 749 -15.11 24.01 6.02
CA ARG A 749 -14.20 24.77 6.87
C ARG A 749 -13.20 23.80 7.48
N LEU A 750 -11.92 24.02 7.21
CA LEU A 750 -10.78 23.34 7.83
C LEU A 750 -10.13 24.30 8.82
N GLY A 751 -10.28 24.05 10.11
CA GLY A 751 -9.56 24.75 11.17
C GLY A 751 -8.48 23.86 11.75
N ALA A 752 -7.23 24.31 11.76
CA ALA A 752 -6.10 23.59 12.33
C ALA A 752 -5.39 24.48 13.37
N SER A 753 -5.32 24.01 14.62
CA SER A 753 -4.48 24.57 15.69
C SER A 753 -3.21 23.72 15.86
N SER A 754 -2.32 24.08 16.78
CA SER A 754 -1.13 23.27 17.08
C SER A 754 -1.44 21.88 17.63
N SER A 755 -2.66 21.64 18.14
CA SER A 755 -3.06 20.36 18.77
C SER A 755 -4.26 19.68 18.12
N ASP A 756 -5.12 20.43 17.42
CA ASP A 756 -6.44 19.94 17.00
C ASP A 756 -6.79 20.39 15.59
N VAL A 757 -7.53 19.52 14.87
CA VAL A 757 -8.07 19.81 13.55
C VAL A 757 -9.57 19.57 13.55
N GLU A 758 -10.30 20.59 13.13
CA GLU A 758 -11.75 20.60 12.96
C GLU A 758 -12.09 20.73 11.47
N LEU A 759 -12.83 19.75 10.94
CA LEU A 759 -13.36 19.78 9.59
C LEU A 759 -14.89 19.74 9.65
N SER A 760 -15.55 20.79 9.15
CA SER A 760 -17.02 20.88 9.13
C SER A 760 -17.53 21.33 7.76
N VAL A 761 -18.75 20.92 7.40
CA VAL A 761 -19.43 21.42 6.18
C VAL A 761 -19.87 22.86 6.44
N SER A 762 -19.52 23.77 5.53
CA SER A 762 -20.09 25.12 5.57
C SER A 762 -21.31 25.19 4.67
N ASP A 763 -22.45 25.60 5.23
CA ASP A 763 -23.56 26.08 4.42
C ASP A 763 -23.09 27.38 3.77
N GLY A 764 -23.11 27.45 2.44
CA GLY A 764 -22.54 28.54 1.62
C GLY A 764 -23.13 29.94 1.83
N ASN A 765 -23.76 30.22 2.98
CA ASN A 765 -24.14 31.56 3.41
C ASN A 765 -22.93 32.27 4.04
N VAL A 766 -22.29 33.09 3.22
CA VAL A 766 -21.39 34.16 3.68
C VAL A 766 -22.23 35.19 4.44
N SER A 767 -22.48 34.95 5.72
CA SER A 767 -23.10 35.96 6.60
C SER A 767 -22.79 35.76 8.09
N ASP A 768 -21.55 35.43 8.46
CA ASP A 768 -21.07 35.63 9.84
C ASP A 768 -19.54 35.82 9.85
N ILE A 769 -19.08 36.98 9.36
CA ILE A 769 -17.84 37.59 9.83
C ILE A 769 -18.24 38.59 10.91
N SER A 770 -18.49 38.11 12.12
CA SER A 770 -18.47 38.94 13.33
C SER A 770 -18.44 38.08 14.59
N SER A 771 -17.27 37.51 14.90
CA SER A 771 -16.85 37.27 16.28
C SER A 771 -15.35 36.98 16.31
N GLU A 772 -14.56 38.05 16.39
CA GLU A 772 -13.15 37.96 16.81
C GLU A 772 -13.07 37.34 18.22
N PRO A 773 -12.16 36.39 18.47
CA PRO A 773 -11.65 36.15 19.82
C PRO A 773 -10.66 37.27 20.17
N ALA A 774 -10.70 37.69 21.43
CA ALA A 774 -10.06 38.88 21.97
C ALA A 774 -8.56 39.03 21.63
N ILE A 775 -8.24 40.17 21.02
CA ILE A 775 -6.89 40.71 20.86
C ILE A 775 -6.24 40.87 22.24
N ILE A 776 -5.20 40.09 22.51
CA ILE A 776 -4.25 40.37 23.59
C ILE A 776 -3.50 41.65 23.19
N GLN A 777 -3.69 42.69 23.99
CA GLN A 777 -3.11 44.01 23.82
C GLN A 777 -1.58 43.95 23.69
N LYS A 778 -1.04 44.41 22.56
CA LYS A 778 0.38 44.77 22.42
C LYS A 778 0.70 45.90 23.42
N PRO A 779 1.72 45.77 24.28
CA PRO A 779 2.20 46.90 25.06
C PRO A 779 2.95 47.85 24.12
N SER A 780 2.43 49.07 23.99
CA SER A 780 3.09 50.17 23.32
C SER A 780 4.31 50.62 24.14
N ASN A 781 5.51 50.27 23.68
CA ASN A 781 6.71 51.01 24.06
C ASN A 781 7.45 51.44 22.79
N SER A 782 7.44 52.76 22.61
CA SER A 782 8.19 53.52 21.63
C SER A 782 9.69 53.26 21.78
N PHE A 783 10.30 52.65 20.76
CA PHE A 783 11.73 52.84 20.50
C PHE A 783 11.88 53.73 19.27
N SER A 784 12.44 54.91 19.54
CA SER A 784 12.82 55.93 18.57
C SER A 784 13.95 55.44 17.67
N SER A 785 13.69 55.37 16.38
CA SER A 785 14.68 55.29 15.31
C SER A 785 15.40 56.64 15.12
N PRO A 786 16.73 56.70 15.02
CA PRO A 786 17.40 57.88 14.51
C PRO A 786 17.58 57.81 12.99
N LEU A 787 16.99 58.82 12.35
CA LEU A 787 17.39 59.52 11.13
C LEU A 787 17.60 58.71 9.84
N ALA A 788 16.54 58.74 9.02
CA ALA A 788 16.66 58.78 7.58
C ALA A 788 17.33 60.09 7.13
N THR A 789 18.34 59.99 6.29
CA THR A 789 18.68 61.04 5.32
C THR A 789 18.30 60.53 3.95
N ASP A 790 17.52 61.37 3.26
CA ASP A 790 17.13 61.27 1.85
C ASP A 790 18.27 60.76 0.95
N GLU A 791 17.97 59.78 0.11
CA GLU A 791 18.16 59.86 -1.34
C GLU A 791 17.55 58.62 -2.00
N LEU A 792 16.28 58.74 -2.40
CA LEU A 792 15.64 57.85 -3.36
C LEU A 792 15.66 58.53 -4.73
N SER A 793 16.67 58.21 -5.55
CA SER A 793 16.58 58.19 -7.01
C SER A 793 17.91 57.72 -7.58
N ASN A 794 18.03 56.44 -7.89
CA ASN A 794 18.75 55.92 -9.05
C ASN A 794 18.54 54.41 -9.15
N VAL A 795 17.56 54.02 -9.97
CA VAL A 795 17.53 52.69 -10.58
C VAL A 795 18.83 52.56 -11.37
N SER A 796 19.73 51.71 -10.90
CA SER A 796 20.97 51.41 -11.60
C SER A 796 20.67 50.33 -12.63
N GLU A 797 20.88 50.64 -13.90
CA GLU A 797 20.87 49.68 -15.00
C GLU A 797 21.76 48.47 -14.70
N PRO A 798 21.43 47.27 -15.21
CA PRO A 798 22.29 46.10 -15.08
C PRO A 798 23.60 46.37 -15.81
N LYS A 799 24.70 46.56 -15.07
CA LYS A 799 26.03 46.63 -15.66
C LYS A 799 26.34 45.28 -16.31
N SER A 800 26.49 45.29 -17.63
CA SER A 800 27.04 44.16 -18.36
C SER A 800 28.41 43.79 -17.79
N TYR A 801 28.62 42.53 -17.44
CA TYR A 801 29.94 41.98 -17.18
C TYR A 801 30.75 42.01 -18.48
N THR A 802 31.46 43.11 -18.73
CA THR A 802 32.62 43.10 -19.62
C THR A 802 33.75 42.42 -18.87
N SER A 803 34.23 41.31 -19.41
CA SER A 803 35.45 40.61 -18.99
C SER A 803 36.59 41.61 -18.81
N GLY A 804 36.88 41.94 -17.56
CA GLY A 804 38.01 42.78 -17.19
C GLY A 804 39.29 41.99 -17.31
N GLU A 805 40.21 42.49 -18.14
CA GLU A 805 41.61 42.11 -18.18
C GLU A 805 42.27 42.33 -16.81
N ASN A 806 42.19 41.34 -15.92
CA ASN A 806 43.15 41.04 -14.85
C ASN A 806 42.69 39.76 -14.15
N GLY A 807 43.51 38.71 -14.27
CA GLY A 807 43.28 37.32 -13.83
C GLY A 807 42.17 37.10 -12.80
N SER A 808 40.95 36.81 -13.28
CA SER A 808 39.87 36.32 -12.43
C SER A 808 40.18 34.89 -12.04
N SER A 809 40.28 34.61 -10.74
CA SER A 809 40.39 33.25 -10.23
C SER A 809 39.22 32.41 -10.76
N SER A 810 39.52 31.27 -11.39
CA SER A 810 38.52 30.33 -11.91
C SER A 810 37.67 29.69 -10.81
N VAL A 811 38.11 29.81 -9.56
CA VAL A 811 37.50 29.25 -8.35
C VAL A 811 37.66 30.27 -7.22
N LEU A 812 36.63 30.48 -6.43
CA LEU A 812 36.69 31.31 -5.22
C LEU A 812 36.76 30.42 -3.98
N GLU A 813 37.59 30.81 -3.02
CA GLU A 813 37.50 30.24 -1.67
C GLU A 813 36.19 30.69 -1.02
N LEU A 814 35.63 29.85 -0.13
CA LEU A 814 34.34 30.13 0.49
C LEU A 814 34.31 31.45 1.29
N ALA A 815 35.45 31.87 1.84
CA ALA A 815 35.60 33.14 2.54
C ALA A 815 35.48 34.38 1.62
N GLU A 816 35.78 34.22 0.33
CA GLU A 816 35.74 35.26 -0.69
C GLU A 816 34.37 35.33 -1.40
N ALA A 817 33.50 34.35 -1.18
CA ALA A 817 32.17 34.31 -1.77
C ALA A 817 31.32 35.51 -1.32
N SER A 818 30.61 36.10 -2.29
CA SER A 818 29.63 37.19 -2.13
C SER A 818 28.29 36.80 -2.75
N VAL A 819 27.21 37.50 -2.41
CA VAL A 819 25.89 37.23 -3.02
C VAL A 819 25.94 37.50 -4.52
N GLU A 820 26.68 38.53 -4.92
CA GLU A 820 26.84 39.00 -6.30
C GLU A 820 27.75 38.11 -7.14
N SER A 821 28.69 37.38 -6.53
CA SER A 821 29.59 36.46 -7.24
C SER A 821 29.11 35.01 -7.25
N SER A 822 28.34 34.62 -6.24
CA SER A 822 28.19 33.20 -5.87
C SER A 822 26.82 32.83 -5.30
N GLY A 823 25.91 33.79 -5.12
CA GLY A 823 24.59 33.54 -4.54
C GLY A 823 24.58 33.50 -3.01
N ALA A 824 23.38 33.55 -2.44
CA ALA A 824 23.16 33.66 -1.00
C ALA A 824 23.64 32.42 -0.22
N LYS A 825 23.43 31.21 -0.78
CA LYS A 825 23.82 29.95 -0.13
C LYS A 825 25.32 29.85 0.07
N ALA A 826 26.12 30.06 -0.98
CA ALA A 826 27.58 30.06 -0.88
C ALA A 826 28.09 31.13 0.11
N LYS A 827 27.50 32.34 0.11
CA LYS A 827 27.85 33.39 1.06
C LYS A 827 27.56 32.99 2.52
N ALA A 828 26.42 32.36 2.75
CA ALA A 828 26.02 31.88 4.06
C ALA A 828 27.01 30.83 4.59
N CYS A 829 27.41 29.87 3.75
CA CYS A 829 28.42 28.86 4.12
C CYS A 829 29.79 29.50 4.47
N GLY A 830 30.21 30.55 3.74
CA GLY A 830 31.41 31.32 4.10
C GLY A 830 31.32 32.01 5.46
N THR A 831 30.14 32.56 5.77
CA THR A 831 29.85 33.17 7.08
C THR A 831 29.85 32.12 8.20
N LEU A 832 29.26 30.95 7.95
CA LEU A 832 29.25 29.83 8.90
C LEU A 832 30.66 29.36 9.25
N SER A 833 31.59 29.31 8.29
CA SER A 833 32.99 28.94 8.55
C SER A 833 33.65 29.88 9.59
N VAL A 834 33.39 31.19 9.49
CA VAL A 834 33.86 32.16 10.48
C VAL A 834 33.19 31.94 11.84
N LEU A 835 31.86 31.75 11.86
CA LEU A 835 31.11 31.51 13.11
C LEU A 835 31.54 30.22 13.82
N ALA A 836 31.82 29.15 13.07
CA ALA A 836 32.33 27.89 13.62
C ALA A 836 33.63 28.09 14.40
N SER A 837 34.57 28.87 13.85
CA SER A 837 35.83 29.18 14.53
C SER A 837 35.65 29.91 15.88
N LEU A 838 34.63 30.78 15.95
CA LEU A 838 34.28 31.55 17.15
C LEU A 838 33.47 30.72 18.16
N SER A 839 32.73 29.71 17.70
CA SER A 839 31.86 28.88 18.52
C SER A 839 32.61 27.99 19.54
N ASN A 840 33.88 27.66 19.27
CA ASN A 840 34.72 26.77 20.09
C ASN A 840 34.88 27.18 21.57
N LYS A 841 34.58 28.44 21.91
CA LYS A 841 34.69 28.98 23.28
C LYS A 841 33.34 29.42 23.84
N VAL A 842 32.25 29.10 23.14
CA VAL A 842 30.90 29.54 23.50
C VAL A 842 30.17 28.39 24.17
N TYR A 843 29.59 28.70 25.33
CA TYR A 843 28.73 27.82 26.10
C TYR A 843 27.43 28.58 26.41
N ASN A 844 26.31 27.88 26.45
CA ASN A 844 25.07 28.47 26.96
C ASN A 844 25.12 28.60 28.49
N ASP A 845 24.08 29.18 29.09
CA ASP A 845 24.01 29.44 30.53
C ASP A 845 24.07 28.16 31.39
N GLN A 846 23.74 27.00 30.80
CA GLN A 846 23.76 25.67 31.41
C GLN A 846 25.12 24.97 31.25
N GLY A 847 26.09 25.61 30.58
CA GLY A 847 27.43 25.03 30.34
C GLY A 847 27.49 24.02 29.20
N ILE A 848 26.49 23.98 28.31
CA ILE A 848 26.47 23.14 27.11
C ILE A 848 27.24 23.87 25.99
N PRO A 849 28.19 23.21 25.30
CA PRO A 849 28.97 23.84 24.24
C PRO A 849 28.11 24.11 23.00
N ALA A 850 28.23 25.32 22.45
CA ALA A 850 27.66 25.70 21.15
C ALA A 850 28.64 25.44 19.99
N ALA A 851 29.69 24.67 20.22
CA ALA A 851 30.74 24.41 19.25
C ALA A 851 30.24 23.52 18.10
N PHE A 852 30.45 23.97 16.86
CA PHE A 852 30.13 23.23 15.64
C PHE A 852 31.24 23.40 14.59
N LYS A 853 31.22 22.54 13.57
CA LYS A 853 32.13 22.54 12.42
C LYS A 853 31.37 22.84 11.13
N VAL A 854 32.09 23.18 10.07
CA VAL A 854 31.53 23.42 8.73
C VAL A 854 32.43 22.68 7.74
N PRO A 855 31.88 21.97 6.74
CA PRO A 855 32.69 21.30 5.73
C PRO A 855 33.51 22.31 4.92
N SER A 856 34.72 21.90 4.52
CA SER A 856 35.56 22.71 3.65
C SER A 856 34.86 22.92 2.30
N GLY A 857 35.00 24.10 1.70
CA GLY A 857 34.26 24.45 0.49
C GLY A 857 34.96 25.44 -0.42
N ALA A 858 34.59 25.41 -1.69
CA ALA A 858 35.00 26.34 -2.73
C ALA A 858 33.85 26.58 -3.72
N VAL A 859 33.93 27.63 -4.52
CA VAL A 859 32.83 28.03 -5.42
C VAL A 859 33.33 28.22 -6.84
N LEU A 860 32.60 27.65 -7.81
CA LEU A 860 32.64 28.10 -9.20
C LEU A 860 31.67 29.27 -9.35
N PRO A 861 32.15 30.51 -9.55
CA PRO A 861 31.32 31.70 -9.49
C PRO A 861 30.35 31.80 -10.70
N PHE A 862 29.39 32.73 -10.62
CA PHE A 862 28.57 33.11 -11.77
C PHE A 862 29.44 33.49 -12.98
N GLY A 863 29.00 33.14 -14.19
CA GLY A 863 29.79 33.29 -15.42
C GLY A 863 30.54 32.02 -15.83
N SER A 864 30.77 31.07 -14.91
CA SER A 864 31.51 29.84 -15.20
C SER A 864 30.81 28.97 -16.27
N MET A 865 29.48 28.87 -16.20
CA MET A 865 28.68 28.13 -17.19
C MET A 865 28.70 28.85 -18.55
N GLU A 866 28.58 30.18 -18.55
CA GLU A 866 28.63 31.00 -19.77
C GLU A 866 29.98 30.91 -20.47
N ASP A 867 31.07 30.84 -19.71
CA ASP A 867 32.41 30.65 -20.27
C ASP A 867 32.58 29.22 -20.82
N ALA A 868 32.00 28.21 -20.19
CA ALA A 868 31.93 26.86 -20.74
C ALA A 868 31.10 26.80 -22.04
N LEU A 869 29.97 27.51 -22.12
CA LEU A 869 29.15 27.65 -23.33
C LEU A 869 29.89 28.35 -24.48
N LYS A 870 30.68 29.39 -24.17
CA LYS A 870 31.55 30.05 -25.17
C LYS A 870 32.60 29.08 -25.70
N LYS A 871 33.25 28.32 -24.80
CA LYS A 871 34.30 27.36 -25.16
C LYS A 871 33.77 26.19 -25.99
N SER A 872 32.55 25.72 -25.73
CA SER A 872 31.90 24.65 -26.50
C SER A 872 31.30 25.12 -27.84
N GLY A 873 31.24 26.44 -28.08
CA GLY A 873 30.61 27.01 -29.28
C GLY A 873 29.08 26.93 -29.28
N SER A 874 28.46 26.61 -28.14
CA SER A 874 27.00 26.39 -28.03
C SER A 874 26.22 27.62 -27.54
N LEU A 875 26.90 28.74 -27.28
CA LEU A 875 26.30 29.96 -26.70
C LEU A 875 25.15 30.53 -27.55
N GLU A 876 25.31 30.60 -28.87
CA GLU A 876 24.27 31.15 -29.76
C GLU A 876 23.00 30.28 -29.76
N SER A 877 23.17 28.96 -29.89
CA SER A 877 22.06 28.00 -29.81
C SER A 877 21.35 28.06 -28.47
N PHE A 878 22.12 28.11 -27.38
CA PHE A 878 21.59 28.23 -26.02
C PHE A 878 20.76 29.51 -25.85
N THR A 879 21.29 30.66 -26.28
CA THR A 879 20.60 31.96 -26.18
C THR A 879 19.31 31.95 -27.00
N SER A 880 19.34 31.40 -28.22
CA SER A 880 18.14 31.28 -29.06
C SER A 880 17.05 30.41 -28.43
N LEU A 881 17.40 29.33 -27.75
CA LEU A 881 16.43 28.47 -27.05
C LEU A 881 15.87 29.18 -25.81
N LEU A 882 16.71 29.92 -25.09
CA LEU A 882 16.30 30.71 -23.93
C LEU A 882 15.29 31.80 -24.31
N ASP A 883 15.50 32.50 -25.42
CA ASP A 883 14.55 33.49 -25.93
C ASP A 883 13.19 32.87 -26.30
N LYS A 884 13.20 31.68 -26.92
CA LYS A 884 11.96 30.95 -27.25
C LYS A 884 11.22 30.51 -25.99
N ILE A 885 11.95 30.08 -24.97
CA ILE A 885 11.34 29.54 -23.75
C ILE A 885 10.63 30.61 -22.91
N GLU A 886 10.88 31.90 -23.13
CA GLU A 886 10.11 32.96 -22.44
C GLU A 886 8.63 32.98 -22.85
N THR A 887 8.33 32.58 -24.08
CA THR A 887 6.98 32.66 -24.67
C THR A 887 6.31 31.31 -24.94
N ALA A 888 7.00 30.20 -24.65
CA ALA A 888 6.53 28.85 -24.96
C ALA A 888 5.25 28.45 -24.20
N GLU A 889 4.34 27.78 -24.91
CA GLU A 889 3.06 27.30 -24.36
C GLU A 889 3.21 25.98 -23.58
N ILE A 890 2.36 25.78 -22.56
CA ILE A 890 2.37 24.56 -21.73
C ILE A 890 1.53 23.44 -22.38
N GLU A 891 0.38 23.78 -22.97
CA GLU A 891 -0.65 22.82 -23.39
C GLU A 891 -0.21 21.88 -24.54
N ASN A 892 0.74 22.33 -25.36
CA ASN A 892 1.23 21.60 -26.53
C ASN A 892 2.58 20.87 -26.32
N GLY A 893 3.12 20.87 -25.09
CA GLY A 893 4.42 20.24 -24.78
C GLY A 893 5.65 20.98 -25.36
N GLU A 894 5.46 22.19 -25.88
CA GLU A 894 6.53 23.02 -26.45
C GLU A 894 7.57 23.40 -25.39
N LEU A 895 7.11 23.84 -24.22
CA LEU A 895 7.97 24.15 -23.09
C LEU A 895 8.83 22.96 -22.68
N ASP A 896 8.23 21.77 -22.62
CA ASP A 896 8.93 20.55 -22.21
C ASP A 896 10.03 20.18 -23.22
N THR A 897 9.75 20.35 -24.51
CA THR A 897 10.71 20.12 -25.59
C THR A 897 11.88 21.11 -25.50
N LEU A 898 11.60 22.41 -25.39
CA LEU A 898 12.62 23.45 -25.27
C LEU A 898 13.45 23.31 -23.98
N SER A 899 12.80 22.98 -22.86
CA SER A 899 13.47 22.68 -21.59
C SER A 899 14.41 21.49 -21.72
N SER A 900 13.99 20.42 -22.40
CA SER A 900 14.84 19.24 -22.64
C SER A 900 16.03 19.58 -23.53
N GLU A 901 15.84 20.38 -24.58
CA GLU A 901 16.93 20.82 -25.46
C GLU A 901 17.94 21.72 -24.74
N LEU A 902 17.48 22.67 -23.91
CA LEU A 902 18.35 23.50 -23.08
C LEU A 902 19.17 22.65 -22.12
N GLN A 903 18.53 21.72 -21.41
CA GLN A 903 19.22 20.82 -20.50
C GLN A 903 20.24 19.97 -21.24
N ALA A 904 19.91 19.43 -22.41
CA ALA A 904 20.84 18.62 -23.21
C ALA A 904 22.11 19.40 -23.62
N ILE A 905 21.98 20.68 -23.99
CA ILE A 905 23.14 21.54 -24.29
C ILE A 905 23.99 21.74 -23.03
N VAL A 906 23.36 22.05 -21.90
CA VAL A 906 24.07 22.35 -20.64
C VAL A 906 24.72 21.09 -20.05
N SER A 907 24.10 19.92 -20.17
CA SER A 907 24.63 18.64 -19.69
C SER A 907 25.90 18.18 -20.42
N LEU A 908 26.20 18.74 -21.59
CA LEU A 908 27.44 18.46 -22.34
C LEU A 908 28.62 19.37 -21.93
N LEU A 909 28.37 20.34 -21.05
CA LEU A 909 29.40 21.25 -20.58
C LEU A 909 30.28 20.58 -19.51
N SER A 910 31.44 21.18 -19.26
CA SER A 910 32.30 20.82 -18.14
C SER A 910 33.02 22.06 -17.60
N PRO A 911 33.42 22.05 -16.31
CA PRO A 911 34.29 23.09 -15.76
C PRO A 911 35.61 23.19 -16.54
N THR A 912 36.21 24.38 -16.55
CA THR A 912 37.51 24.58 -17.21
C THR A 912 38.61 23.77 -16.52
N GLU A 913 39.65 23.38 -17.27
CA GLU A 913 40.78 22.63 -16.72
C GLU A 913 41.48 23.44 -15.62
N GLU A 914 41.54 24.77 -15.76
CA GLU A 914 42.05 25.68 -14.75
C GLU A 914 41.20 25.64 -13.47
N ALA A 915 39.87 25.59 -13.57
CA ALA A 915 39.00 25.46 -12.41
C ALA A 915 39.22 24.13 -11.68
N ILE A 916 39.27 23.01 -12.40
CA ILE A 916 39.54 21.69 -11.82
C ILE A 916 40.91 21.67 -11.13
N LYS A 917 41.92 22.28 -11.75
CA LYS A 917 43.28 22.34 -11.19
C LYS A 917 43.33 23.18 -9.92
N SER A 918 42.62 24.30 -9.86
CA SER A 918 42.48 25.11 -8.64
C SER A 918 41.74 24.35 -7.53
N LEU A 919 40.67 23.62 -7.86
CA LEU A 919 39.96 22.78 -6.88
C LEU A 919 40.85 21.67 -6.31
N LYS A 920 41.73 21.06 -7.10
CA LYS A 920 42.72 20.06 -6.65
C LYS A 920 43.77 20.60 -5.68
N ILE A 921 43.91 21.92 -5.56
CA ILE A 921 44.79 22.55 -4.56
C ILE A 921 44.06 22.68 -3.22
N ILE A 922 42.74 22.90 -3.26
CA ILE A 922 41.90 23.12 -2.08
C ILE A 922 41.51 21.79 -1.42
N PHE A 923 41.15 20.78 -2.24
CA PHE A 923 40.65 19.50 -1.76
C PHE A 923 41.69 18.38 -1.90
N PRO A 924 41.69 17.37 -1.00
CA PRO A 924 42.48 16.16 -1.17
C PRO A 924 42.14 15.44 -2.48
N GLU A 925 43.14 14.81 -3.12
CA GLU A 925 42.98 14.15 -4.42
C GLU A 925 41.98 12.98 -4.39
N ASP A 926 41.93 12.24 -3.28
CA ASP A 926 40.98 11.15 -3.03
C ASP A 926 39.75 11.58 -2.21
N GLY A 927 39.57 12.89 -2.00
CA GLY A 927 38.44 13.44 -1.25
C GLY A 927 37.12 13.28 -2.01
N ARG A 928 36.09 12.76 -1.33
CA ARG A 928 34.71 12.78 -1.85
C ARG A 928 34.11 14.17 -1.63
N LEU A 929 33.43 14.66 -2.64
CA LEU A 929 32.84 15.99 -2.68
C LEU A 929 31.35 15.90 -3.01
N ILE A 930 30.63 16.95 -2.63
CA ILE A 930 29.27 17.25 -3.06
C ILE A 930 29.27 18.55 -3.85
N VAL A 931 28.49 18.58 -4.92
CA VAL A 931 28.35 19.72 -5.82
C VAL A 931 26.94 20.26 -5.66
N ARG A 932 26.78 21.43 -5.04
CA ARG A 932 25.49 22.04 -4.70
C ARG A 932 25.22 23.28 -5.57
N SER A 933 23.96 23.46 -5.93
CA SER A 933 23.45 24.68 -6.58
C SER A 933 23.50 25.89 -5.64
N SER A 934 23.85 27.05 -6.18
CA SER A 934 23.76 28.36 -5.53
C SER A 934 23.41 29.42 -6.56
N ALA A 935 22.13 29.54 -6.90
CA ALA A 935 21.65 30.49 -7.91
C ALA A 935 21.40 31.90 -7.33
N ASN A 936 21.46 32.93 -8.19
CA ASN A 936 21.11 34.33 -7.83
C ASN A 936 19.61 34.57 -7.65
N VAL A 937 18.79 33.62 -8.11
CA VAL A 937 17.33 33.62 -8.04
C VAL A 937 16.82 32.64 -6.97
N GLU A 938 17.70 32.21 -6.05
CA GLU A 938 17.29 31.48 -4.84
C GLU A 938 16.70 32.46 -3.81
N ASP A 939 15.61 32.05 -3.15
CA ASP A 939 14.99 32.75 -2.01
C ASP A 939 14.45 34.17 -2.31
N LEU A 940 13.95 34.41 -3.53
CA LEU A 940 13.23 35.65 -3.89
C LEU A 940 11.87 35.74 -3.16
N ALA A 941 11.44 36.95 -2.80
CA ALA A 941 10.14 37.17 -2.16
C ALA A 941 8.99 36.67 -3.07
N GLY A 942 8.25 35.66 -2.62
CA GLY A 942 7.19 35.00 -3.40
C GLY A 942 7.63 33.75 -4.16
N MET A 943 8.91 33.34 -4.09
CA MET A 943 9.43 32.07 -4.59
C MET A 943 10.08 31.26 -3.48
N SER A 944 9.67 29.99 -3.35
CA SER A 944 10.43 29.03 -2.54
C SER A 944 11.42 28.28 -3.42
N ALA A 945 12.72 28.54 -3.24
CA ALA A 945 13.77 27.81 -3.96
C ALA A 945 14.18 26.50 -3.27
N ALA A 946 13.59 26.17 -2.11
CA ALA A 946 13.89 24.96 -1.37
C ALA A 946 13.63 23.73 -2.26
N GLY A 947 14.66 22.92 -2.52
CA GLY A 947 14.58 21.73 -3.38
C GLY A 947 14.27 22.00 -4.86
N LEU A 948 14.49 23.22 -5.36
CA LEU A 948 14.20 23.56 -6.77
C LEU A 948 15.32 23.13 -7.73
N TYR A 949 16.57 23.14 -7.25
CA TYR A 949 17.77 22.87 -8.03
C TYR A 949 18.52 21.66 -7.49
N GLU A 950 19.33 21.02 -8.34
CA GLU A 950 20.02 19.78 -7.97
C GLU A 950 21.22 20.03 -7.03
N SER A 951 21.52 19.01 -6.22
CA SER A 951 22.77 18.83 -5.50
C SER A 951 23.26 17.40 -5.75
N ILE A 952 24.48 17.24 -6.25
CA ILE A 952 25.03 15.93 -6.65
C ILE A 952 26.07 15.49 -5.61
N PRO A 953 25.76 14.49 -4.78
CA PRO A 953 26.69 13.94 -3.79
C PRO A 953 27.73 13.03 -4.46
N ASN A 954 28.67 12.52 -3.67
CA ASN A 954 29.52 11.39 -4.06
C ASN A 954 30.33 11.55 -5.37
N VAL A 955 30.99 12.68 -5.55
CA VAL A 955 31.89 12.90 -6.70
C VAL A 955 33.34 13.07 -6.26
N SER A 956 34.28 12.91 -7.19
CA SER A 956 35.72 13.07 -6.92
C SER A 956 36.43 13.81 -8.04
N LEU A 957 37.41 14.65 -7.68
CA LEU A 957 38.30 15.31 -8.65
C LEU A 957 39.29 14.34 -9.31
N SER A 958 39.48 13.14 -8.75
CA SER A 958 40.24 12.05 -9.37
C SER A 958 39.48 11.37 -10.52
N ASP A 959 38.18 11.60 -10.63
CA ASP A 959 37.34 11.27 -11.79
C ASP A 959 36.76 12.55 -12.43
N PRO A 960 37.55 13.26 -13.27
CA PRO A 960 37.11 14.51 -13.88
C PRO A 960 35.87 14.37 -14.76
N THR A 961 35.58 13.18 -15.28
CA THR A 961 34.43 12.93 -16.15
C THR A 961 33.14 12.99 -15.33
N ASN A 962 33.08 12.21 -14.24
CA ASN A 962 31.92 12.20 -13.35
C ASN A 962 31.77 13.53 -12.60
N PHE A 963 32.88 14.13 -12.15
CA PHE A 963 32.83 15.47 -11.55
C PHE A 963 32.31 16.54 -12.53
N GLY A 964 32.80 16.54 -13.78
CA GLY A 964 32.33 17.46 -14.81
C GLY A 964 30.84 17.27 -15.12
N SER A 965 30.39 16.02 -15.24
CA SER A 965 28.98 15.65 -15.42
C SER A 965 28.11 16.17 -14.26
N ALA A 966 28.57 16.01 -13.02
CA ALA A 966 27.85 16.50 -11.84
C ALA A 966 27.70 18.02 -11.84
N VAL A 967 28.75 18.77 -12.18
CA VAL A 967 28.66 20.24 -12.32
C VAL A 967 27.69 20.63 -13.44
N ALA A 968 27.75 19.92 -14.58
CA ALA A 968 26.85 20.16 -15.70
C ALA A 968 25.39 19.88 -15.34
N ARG A 969 25.10 18.84 -14.55
CA ARG A 969 23.76 18.55 -14.01
C ARG A 969 23.26 19.67 -13.10
N VAL A 970 24.10 20.19 -12.20
CA VAL A 970 23.74 21.34 -11.36
C VAL A 970 23.41 22.57 -12.22
N TRP A 971 24.21 22.88 -13.24
CA TRP A 971 23.88 23.96 -14.18
C TRP A 971 22.59 23.70 -14.96
N ALA A 972 22.39 22.47 -15.45
CA ALA A 972 21.21 22.08 -16.23
C ALA A 972 19.93 22.16 -15.39
N SER A 973 20.03 21.91 -14.08
CA SER A 973 18.89 22.01 -13.16
C SER A 973 18.23 23.39 -13.14
N LEU A 974 18.98 24.44 -13.52
CA LEU A 974 18.43 25.78 -13.71
C LEU A 974 17.31 25.80 -14.74
N TYR A 975 17.35 24.94 -15.75
CA TYR A 975 16.41 24.89 -16.88
C TYR A 975 15.47 23.68 -16.85
N THR A 976 15.29 23.06 -15.68
CA THR A 976 14.21 22.08 -15.52
C THR A 976 12.86 22.74 -15.75
N ARG A 977 11.89 21.96 -16.24
CA ARG A 977 10.50 22.40 -16.44
C ARG A 977 9.98 23.17 -15.22
N ARG A 978 10.22 22.62 -14.03
CA ARG A 978 9.79 23.19 -12.76
C ARG A 978 10.45 24.54 -12.47
N ALA A 979 11.77 24.61 -12.57
CA ALA A 979 12.50 25.85 -12.33
C ALA A 979 12.07 26.98 -13.28
N ILE A 980 11.81 26.65 -14.54
CA ILE A 980 11.29 27.61 -15.55
C ILE A 980 9.92 28.14 -15.14
N LEU A 981 8.98 27.25 -14.80
CA LEU A 981 7.63 27.64 -14.40
C LEU A 981 7.62 28.45 -13.11
N SER A 982 8.41 28.04 -12.11
CA SER A 982 8.55 28.77 -10.84
C SER A 982 9.00 30.21 -11.09
N ARG A 983 10.02 30.41 -11.95
CA ARG A 983 10.47 31.76 -12.35
C ARG A 983 9.43 32.55 -13.14
N ARG A 984 8.66 31.90 -14.02
CA ARG A 984 7.55 32.58 -14.74
C ARG A 984 6.50 33.11 -13.78
N VAL A 985 6.10 32.32 -12.77
CA VAL A 985 5.14 32.74 -11.73
C VAL A 985 5.66 33.96 -10.97
N ALA A 986 6.96 34.01 -10.71
CA ALA A 986 7.60 35.12 -10.01
C ALA A 986 7.92 36.33 -10.91
N GLY A 987 7.66 36.25 -12.21
CA GLY A 987 7.99 37.30 -13.17
C GLY A 987 9.49 37.50 -13.39
N VAL A 988 10.30 36.46 -13.16
CA VAL A 988 11.76 36.50 -13.37
C VAL A 988 12.08 35.98 -14.77
N PRO A 989 12.71 36.79 -15.64
CA PRO A 989 13.20 36.33 -16.94
C PRO A 989 14.20 35.18 -16.78
N GLN A 990 14.10 34.18 -17.65
CA GLN A 990 14.98 33.02 -17.67
C GLN A 990 16.44 33.41 -17.95
N GLY A 991 16.65 34.48 -18.73
CA GLY A 991 17.98 35.05 -19.02
C GLY A 991 18.72 35.65 -17.83
N ASP A 992 17.98 36.12 -16.82
CA ASP A 992 18.54 36.76 -15.63
C ASP A 992 18.99 35.74 -14.57
N ALA A 993 18.58 34.48 -14.73
CA ALA A 993 18.96 33.40 -13.85
C ALA A 993 20.41 32.97 -14.11
N LYS A 994 21.22 32.95 -13.04
CA LYS A 994 22.64 32.57 -13.03
C LYS A 994 22.87 31.52 -11.95
N MET A 995 23.64 30.48 -12.28
CA MET A 995 23.99 29.39 -11.36
C MET A 995 25.48 29.43 -11.03
N ALA A 996 25.81 29.62 -9.76
CA ALA A 996 27.12 29.31 -9.20
C ALA A 996 27.07 27.89 -8.62
N VAL A 997 28.24 27.28 -8.45
CA VAL A 997 28.35 25.90 -7.99
C VAL A 997 29.21 25.84 -6.74
N LEU A 998 28.60 25.48 -5.62
CA LEU A 998 29.26 25.27 -4.34
C LEU A 998 29.80 23.84 -4.29
N VAL A 999 31.12 23.69 -4.28
CA VAL A 999 31.81 22.41 -4.11
C VAL A 999 32.21 22.29 -2.65
N GLN A 1000 31.76 21.23 -1.96
CA GLN A 1000 32.05 21.01 -0.55
C GLN A 1000 32.56 19.59 -0.30
N GLU A 1001 33.31 19.42 0.79
CA GLU A 1001 33.62 18.10 1.34
C GLU A 1001 32.34 17.30 1.60
N MET A 1002 32.30 16.06 1.12
CA MET A 1002 31.19 15.15 1.38
C MET A 1002 31.38 14.48 2.73
N LEU A 1003 30.47 14.75 3.66
CA LEU A 1003 30.48 14.12 4.98
C LEU A 1003 29.82 12.73 4.94
N GLU A 1004 30.23 11.83 5.82
CA GLU A 1004 29.61 10.52 6.06
C GLU A 1004 28.93 10.49 7.44
N PRO A 1005 27.79 11.18 7.62
CA PRO A 1005 27.18 11.39 8.93
C PRO A 1005 26.40 10.19 9.45
N GLU A 1006 26.42 9.92 10.76
CA GLU A 1006 25.51 8.95 11.38
C GLU A 1006 24.06 9.46 11.38
N LEU A 1007 23.88 10.76 11.63
CA LEU A 1007 22.61 11.46 11.69
C LEU A 1007 22.67 12.77 10.91
N SER A 1008 21.60 13.12 10.23
CA SER A 1008 21.38 14.45 9.65
C SER A 1008 20.18 15.11 10.30
N PHE A 1009 20.14 16.44 10.32
CA PHE A 1009 19.05 17.18 10.93
C PHE A 1009 18.73 18.49 10.19
N VAL A 1010 17.47 18.88 10.27
CA VAL A 1010 16.97 20.23 9.99
C VAL A 1010 16.48 20.81 11.32
N LEU A 1011 16.79 22.07 11.57
CA LEU A 1011 16.59 22.72 12.85
C LEU A 1011 16.02 24.12 12.65
N HIS A 1012 14.83 24.35 13.22
CA HIS A 1012 14.20 25.66 13.30
C HIS A 1012 14.40 26.25 14.68
N THR A 1013 14.94 27.47 14.73
CA THR A 1013 15.21 28.13 16.01
C THR A 1013 13.98 28.75 16.65
N VAL A 1014 12.84 28.80 15.98
CA VAL A 1014 11.54 29.16 16.59
C VAL A 1014 10.57 28.05 16.23
N SER A 1015 9.70 27.66 17.17
CA SER A 1015 8.70 26.62 16.89
C SER A 1015 7.87 26.98 15.64
N PRO A 1016 7.80 26.11 14.62
CA PRO A 1016 7.00 26.32 13.42
C PRO A 1016 5.50 26.12 13.65
N SER A 1017 5.10 25.56 14.80
CA SER A 1017 3.71 25.17 15.08
C SER A 1017 2.97 26.19 15.95
N ASP A 1018 3.62 26.70 17.00
CA ASP A 1018 3.04 27.65 17.96
C ASP A 1018 3.84 28.95 18.10
N HIS A 1019 4.92 29.12 17.33
CA HIS A 1019 5.81 30.28 17.34
C HIS A 1019 6.49 30.56 18.68
N ASP A 1020 6.65 29.55 19.55
CA ASP A 1020 7.45 29.71 20.75
C ASP A 1020 8.92 29.96 20.40
N THR A 1021 9.37 31.18 20.73
CA THR A 1021 10.76 31.64 20.54
C THR A 1021 11.74 31.06 21.56
N ARG A 1022 11.26 30.39 22.60
CA ARG A 1022 12.12 29.76 23.63
C ARG A 1022 12.68 28.41 23.21
N VAL A 1023 12.03 27.74 22.26
CA VAL A 1023 12.39 26.39 21.86
C VAL A 1023 13.05 26.35 20.50
N VAL A 1024 13.87 25.33 20.30
CA VAL A 1024 14.41 24.91 19.02
C VAL A 1024 13.75 23.58 18.69
N GLU A 1025 13.14 23.49 17.50
CA GLU A 1025 12.60 22.23 17.00
C GLU A 1025 13.54 21.62 15.97
N ALA A 1026 13.89 20.35 16.17
CA ALA A 1026 14.78 19.60 15.30
C ALA A 1026 14.08 18.38 14.73
N GLU A 1027 14.17 18.20 13.42
CA GLU A 1027 13.84 16.95 12.73
C GLU A 1027 15.13 16.25 12.31
N VAL A 1028 15.28 15.00 12.71
CA VAL A 1028 16.53 14.22 12.57
C VAL A 1028 16.24 12.94 11.77
N ALA A 1029 17.16 12.56 10.89
CA ALA A 1029 17.12 11.31 10.13
C ALA A 1029 18.44 10.54 10.22
N PRO A 1030 18.41 9.21 10.00
CA PRO A 1030 19.64 8.43 9.87
C PRO A 1030 20.33 8.73 8.55
N GLY A 1031 21.67 8.77 8.57
CA GLY A 1031 22.48 8.97 7.37
C GLY A 1031 22.40 10.40 6.83
N LEU A 1032 22.44 10.51 5.51
CA LEU A 1032 22.51 11.78 4.79
C LEU A 1032 21.22 12.60 4.89
N GLY A 1033 21.35 13.93 4.79
CA GLY A 1033 20.24 14.89 4.88
C GLY A 1033 19.20 14.72 3.78
N GLU A 1034 19.60 14.12 2.67
CA GLU A 1034 18.73 13.70 1.57
C GLU A 1034 17.64 12.73 2.05
N THR A 1035 17.87 11.98 3.13
CA THR A 1035 16.82 11.14 3.76
C THR A 1035 15.63 12.00 4.25
N LEU A 1036 15.88 13.20 4.78
CA LEU A 1036 14.84 14.18 5.15
C LEU A 1036 14.29 14.92 3.93
N ALA A 1037 15.15 15.26 2.98
CA ALA A 1037 14.80 16.16 1.87
C ALA A 1037 14.05 15.47 0.71
N ALA A 1038 14.30 14.17 0.45
CA ALA A 1038 13.84 13.47 -0.74
C ALA A 1038 12.35 13.08 -0.73
N GLY A 1039 11.53 13.68 0.14
CA GLY A 1039 10.11 13.33 0.31
C GLY A 1039 9.87 11.86 0.62
N THR A 1040 10.88 11.15 1.12
CA THR A 1040 10.79 9.74 1.49
C THR A 1040 9.69 9.58 2.52
N ARG A 1041 8.76 8.68 2.27
CA ARG A 1041 7.64 8.44 3.19
C ARG A 1041 8.16 7.96 4.54
N GLY A 1042 7.85 8.72 5.58
CA GLY A 1042 8.20 8.41 6.95
C GLY A 1042 8.20 9.65 7.84
N THR A 1043 8.29 9.40 9.13
CA THR A 1043 8.40 10.40 10.18
C THR A 1043 9.86 10.47 10.63
N PRO A 1044 10.46 11.65 10.80
CA PRO A 1044 11.78 11.80 11.42
C PRO A 1044 11.70 11.73 12.94
N TRP A 1045 12.85 11.66 13.63
CA TRP A 1045 12.84 11.94 15.06
C TRP A 1045 12.58 13.43 15.21
N ARG A 1046 11.60 13.81 16.02
CA ARG A 1046 11.29 15.21 16.30
C ARG A 1046 11.57 15.52 17.75
N LEU A 1047 12.44 16.49 17.98
CA LEU A 1047 12.82 16.96 19.30
C LEU A 1047 12.43 18.43 19.44
N SER A 1048 11.86 18.79 20.58
CA SER A 1048 11.68 20.19 20.99
C SER A 1048 12.57 20.45 22.19
N CYS A 1049 13.48 21.41 22.07
CA CYS A 1049 14.54 21.66 23.03
C CYS A 1049 14.47 23.10 23.51
N ASP A 1050 14.38 23.35 24.83
CA ASP A 1050 14.42 24.72 25.37
C ASP A 1050 15.85 25.30 25.21
N LYS A 1051 15.96 26.55 24.73
CA LYS A 1051 17.24 27.25 24.53
C LYS A 1051 17.91 27.68 25.84
N PHE A 1052 17.12 27.79 26.90
CA PHE A 1052 17.46 28.38 28.20
C PHE A 1052 17.27 27.40 29.35
N ASP A 1053 16.97 26.14 29.07
CA ASP A 1053 16.96 25.04 30.03
C ASP A 1053 17.62 23.80 29.42
N THR A 1054 17.63 22.70 30.16
CA THR A 1054 18.15 21.39 29.81
C THR A 1054 17.05 20.44 29.35
N ASP A 1055 15.81 20.93 29.28
CA ASP A 1055 14.63 20.18 28.89
C ASP A 1055 14.62 19.91 27.38
N VAL A 1056 14.44 18.63 27.05
CA VAL A 1056 14.33 18.11 25.69
C VAL A 1056 13.13 17.17 25.66
N ALA A 1057 12.10 17.57 24.92
CA ALA A 1057 10.90 16.79 24.71
C ALA A 1057 11.01 15.99 23.41
N THR A 1058 10.59 14.72 23.44
CA THR A 1058 10.50 13.90 22.22
C THR A 1058 9.10 13.96 21.67
N LEU A 1059 8.93 14.57 20.50
CA LEU A 1059 7.65 14.73 19.83
C LEU A 1059 7.32 13.56 18.91
N ALA A 1060 8.35 12.93 18.31
CA ALA A 1060 8.18 11.75 17.46
C ALA A 1060 9.46 10.91 17.39
N PHE A 1061 9.29 9.61 17.13
CA PHE A 1061 10.38 8.70 16.77
C PHE A 1061 10.44 8.48 15.27
N ALA A 1062 11.64 8.34 14.73
CA ALA A 1062 11.80 8.12 13.30
C ALA A 1062 11.33 6.72 12.87
N ASN A 1063 10.85 6.61 11.63
CA ASN A 1063 10.41 5.34 11.07
C ASN A 1063 10.75 5.12 9.59
N PHE A 1064 11.65 5.87 8.97
CA PHE A 1064 12.05 5.67 7.58
C PHE A 1064 12.49 4.22 7.28
N SER A 1065 12.06 3.70 6.13
CA SER A 1065 12.39 2.34 5.71
C SER A 1065 13.88 2.18 5.37
N GLU A 1066 14.47 3.22 4.78
CA GLU A 1066 15.85 3.23 4.29
C GLU A 1066 16.54 4.55 4.66
N GLU A 1067 17.86 4.48 4.88
CA GLU A 1067 18.74 5.63 5.02
C GLU A 1067 19.63 5.75 3.77
N MET A 1068 19.92 6.99 3.38
CA MET A 1068 20.86 7.26 2.29
C MET A 1068 22.29 7.41 2.83
N ARG A 1069 23.25 6.76 2.17
CA ARG A 1069 24.67 6.75 2.54
C ARG A 1069 25.56 6.87 1.31
N VAL A 1070 26.74 7.46 1.49
CA VAL A 1070 27.86 7.32 0.57
C VAL A 1070 28.86 6.35 1.18
N LEU A 1071 29.16 5.26 0.48
CA LEU A 1071 30.14 4.28 0.94
C LEU A 1071 31.54 4.76 0.56
N SER A 1072 32.39 4.99 1.56
CA SER A 1072 33.78 5.43 1.35
C SER A 1072 34.60 4.54 0.39
N SER A 1073 34.26 3.25 0.26
CA SER A 1073 34.89 2.29 -0.66
C SER A 1073 34.16 2.08 -2.00
N GLY A 1074 33.03 2.74 -2.23
CA GLY A 1074 32.23 2.62 -3.46
C GLY A 1074 32.73 3.46 -4.64
N PRO A 1075 32.06 3.41 -5.81
CA PRO A 1075 32.33 4.32 -6.91
C PRO A 1075 32.04 5.79 -6.52
N THR A 1076 32.59 6.74 -7.29
CA THR A 1076 32.33 8.20 -7.17
C THR A 1076 31.54 8.67 -8.39
N ASP A 1077 30.39 8.05 -8.59
CA ASP A 1077 29.54 8.15 -9.76
C ASP A 1077 28.40 9.17 -9.60
N GLY A 1078 28.37 9.92 -8.50
CA GLY A 1078 27.30 10.87 -8.22
C GLY A 1078 26.09 10.26 -7.49
N GLU A 1079 26.14 8.96 -7.17
CA GLU A 1079 25.01 8.22 -6.61
C GLU A 1079 25.14 7.94 -5.11
N VAL A 1080 24.00 7.71 -4.46
CA VAL A 1080 23.91 7.29 -3.05
C VAL A 1080 23.40 5.85 -2.94
N VAL A 1081 23.80 5.16 -1.89
CA VAL A 1081 23.29 3.82 -1.56
C VAL A 1081 22.17 3.96 -0.55
N LYS A 1082 21.09 3.20 -0.75
CA LYS A 1082 19.99 3.07 0.21
C LYS A 1082 20.19 1.81 1.04
N LEU A 1083 20.13 1.95 2.37
CA LEU A 1083 20.28 0.84 3.30
C LEU A 1083 19.07 0.78 4.23
N THR A 1084 18.53 -0.41 4.46
CA THR A 1084 17.43 -0.60 5.42
C THR A 1084 17.86 -0.18 6.83
N VAL A 1085 17.03 0.63 7.49
CA VAL A 1085 17.30 1.11 8.85
C VAL A 1085 16.77 0.11 9.88
N ASP A 1086 17.57 -0.21 10.90
CA ASP A 1086 17.11 -0.92 12.10
C ASP A 1086 17.14 0.03 13.30
N TYR A 1087 15.97 0.53 13.71
CA TYR A 1087 15.87 1.51 14.80
C TYR A 1087 16.15 0.91 16.19
N SER A 1088 16.16 -0.41 16.33
CA SER A 1088 16.59 -1.07 17.59
C SER A 1088 18.09 -0.89 17.87
N THR A 1089 18.86 -0.45 16.87
CA THR A 1089 20.31 -0.22 16.99
C THR A 1089 20.68 1.26 17.03
N LYS A 1090 19.74 2.18 16.78
CA LYS A 1090 20.03 3.61 16.68
C LYS A 1090 19.99 4.27 18.06
N PRO A 1091 21.07 4.94 18.53
CA PRO A 1091 21.12 5.58 19.85
C PRO A 1091 19.98 6.57 20.09
N LEU A 1092 19.57 7.32 19.06
CA LEU A 1092 18.46 8.27 19.18
C LEU A 1092 17.10 7.59 19.43
N SER A 1093 16.96 6.28 19.16
CA SER A 1093 15.76 5.51 19.47
C SER A 1093 15.84 4.81 20.84
N VAL A 1094 17.00 4.28 21.20
CA VAL A 1094 17.15 3.39 22.37
C VAL A 1094 17.79 4.04 23.59
N ASP A 1095 18.57 5.12 23.42
CA ASP A 1095 19.32 5.76 24.51
C ASP A 1095 18.77 7.17 24.79
N ARG A 1096 18.02 7.27 25.89
CA ARG A 1096 17.50 8.54 26.42
C ARG A 1096 18.61 9.56 26.72
N THR A 1097 19.73 9.12 27.30
CA THR A 1097 20.81 10.02 27.68
C THR A 1097 21.46 10.62 26.43
N PHE A 1098 21.63 9.79 25.40
CA PHE A 1098 22.09 10.26 24.09
C PHE A 1098 21.11 11.28 23.50
N ARG A 1099 19.81 10.97 23.43
CA ARG A 1099 18.78 11.91 22.95
C ARG A 1099 18.83 13.26 23.66
N GLN A 1100 18.87 13.24 24.99
CA GLN A 1100 18.85 14.46 25.79
C GLN A 1100 20.10 15.31 25.55
N LYS A 1101 21.30 14.71 25.56
CA LYS A 1101 22.56 15.42 25.27
C LYS A 1101 22.60 15.97 23.85
N PHE A 1102 22.09 15.21 22.88
CA PHE A 1102 22.03 15.62 21.50
C PHE A 1102 21.09 16.83 21.32
N GLY A 1103 19.86 16.75 21.83
CA GLY A 1103 18.89 17.86 21.78
C GLY A 1103 19.38 19.13 22.48
N GLN A 1104 20.01 18.99 23.66
CA GLN A 1104 20.65 20.10 24.37
C GLN A 1104 21.73 20.80 23.55
N ARG A 1105 22.57 20.01 22.86
CA ARG A 1105 23.62 20.56 22.00
C ARG A 1105 23.05 21.27 20.77
N LEU A 1106 22.00 20.72 20.17
CA LEU A 1106 21.27 21.38 19.08
C LEU A 1106 20.66 22.71 19.52
N ALA A 1107 20.07 22.79 20.71
CA ALA A 1107 19.53 24.03 21.27
C ALA A 1107 20.61 25.10 21.46
N ALA A 1108 21.77 24.72 22.02
CA ALA A 1108 22.90 25.63 22.20
C ALA A 1108 23.45 26.17 20.88
N VAL A 1109 23.60 25.31 19.86
CA VAL A 1109 24.03 25.71 18.51
C VAL A 1109 22.97 26.61 17.85
N GLY A 1110 21.70 26.24 17.90
CA GLY A 1110 20.60 27.02 17.33
C GLY A 1110 20.49 28.42 17.94
N GLN A 1111 20.56 28.51 19.28
CA GLN A 1111 20.58 29.79 20.00
C GLN A 1111 21.77 30.66 19.57
N TYR A 1112 22.97 30.07 19.45
CA TYR A 1112 24.15 30.79 19.01
C TYR A 1112 24.00 31.34 17.59
N LEU A 1113 23.49 30.54 16.65
CA LEU A 1113 23.26 30.96 15.26
C LEU A 1113 22.21 32.07 15.19
N GLU A 1114 21.07 31.92 15.86
CA GLU A 1114 20.00 32.92 15.92
C GLU A 1114 20.52 34.28 16.43
N GLN A 1115 21.32 34.29 17.50
CA GLN A 1115 21.92 35.51 18.04
C GLN A 1115 22.91 36.17 17.06
N ARG A 1116 23.67 35.36 16.30
CA ARG A 1116 24.71 35.86 15.38
C ARG A 1116 24.13 36.37 14.07
N PHE A 1117 23.08 35.75 13.57
CA PHE A 1117 22.35 36.19 12.38
C PHE A 1117 21.26 37.24 12.71
N GLY A 1118 20.90 37.41 13.99
CA GLY A 1118 19.97 38.43 14.46
C GLY A 1118 18.50 38.17 14.12
N SER A 1119 18.16 36.96 13.69
CA SER A 1119 16.81 36.52 13.31
C SER A 1119 16.69 35.00 13.46
N ALA A 1120 15.46 34.49 13.52
CA ALA A 1120 15.18 33.07 13.53
C ALA A 1120 15.82 32.39 12.29
N GLN A 1121 16.45 31.24 12.49
CA GLN A 1121 17.17 30.47 11.48
C GLN A 1121 16.52 29.11 11.21
N ASP A 1122 16.55 28.72 9.94
CA ASP A 1122 16.40 27.35 9.43
C ASP A 1122 17.80 26.82 9.11
N VAL A 1123 18.21 25.77 9.82
CA VAL A 1123 19.58 25.27 9.87
C VAL A 1123 19.61 23.81 9.43
N GLU A 1124 20.41 23.51 8.42
CA GLU A 1124 20.72 22.14 8.01
C GLU A 1124 22.08 21.73 8.57
N GLY A 1125 22.14 20.53 9.16
CA GLY A 1125 23.38 20.00 9.72
C GLY A 1125 23.40 18.49 9.83
N CYS A 1126 24.50 17.97 10.34
CA CYS A 1126 24.67 16.56 10.58
C CYS A 1126 25.62 16.29 11.75
N MET A 1127 25.62 15.05 12.22
CA MET A 1127 26.53 14.56 13.24
C MET A 1127 27.47 13.55 12.60
N VAL A 1128 28.77 13.75 12.79
CA VAL A 1128 29.85 12.84 12.36
C VAL A 1128 30.66 12.48 13.60
N GLY A 1129 30.56 11.25 14.07
CA GLY A 1129 31.08 10.83 15.37
C GLY A 1129 30.43 11.61 16.50
N GLU A 1130 31.22 12.39 17.24
CA GLU A 1130 30.71 13.29 18.30
C GLU A 1130 30.60 14.75 17.84
N ASP A 1131 30.92 15.08 16.59
CA ASP A 1131 30.95 16.46 16.13
C ASP A 1131 29.66 16.84 15.39
N ILE A 1132 29.14 18.04 15.70
CA ILE A 1132 28.04 18.66 14.96
C ILE A 1132 28.63 19.49 13.83
N TYR A 1133 28.20 19.21 12.61
CA TYR A 1133 28.51 19.98 11.42
C TYR A 1133 27.27 20.76 10.96
N ILE A 1134 27.44 22.03 10.64
CA ILE A 1134 26.42 22.85 10.00
C ILE A 1134 26.79 23.00 8.54
N VAL A 1135 25.89 22.57 7.65
CA VAL A 1135 26.11 22.58 6.20
C VAL A 1135 25.44 23.79 5.54
N GLN A 1136 24.34 24.28 6.12
CA GLN A 1136 23.60 25.44 5.61
C GLN A 1136 22.84 26.13 6.75
N SER A 1137 22.62 27.44 6.63
CA SER A 1137 21.76 28.24 7.50
C SER A 1137 21.12 29.35 6.69
N ARG A 1138 19.83 29.58 6.87
CA ARG A 1138 19.07 30.66 6.23
C ARG A 1138 18.02 31.23 7.18
N PRO A 1139 17.49 32.44 6.94
CA PRO A 1139 16.38 32.97 7.73
C PRO A 1139 15.17 32.03 7.72
N GLN A 1140 14.60 31.75 8.89
CA GLN A 1140 13.41 30.92 9.05
C GLN A 1140 12.17 31.69 8.54
N PRO A 1141 11.34 31.08 7.68
CA PRO A 1141 10.03 31.63 7.35
C PRO A 1141 9.08 31.42 8.54
N LEU A 1142 8.55 32.52 9.08
CA LEU A 1142 7.60 32.53 10.20
C LEU A 1142 6.17 32.72 9.73
#